data_AF-A0AA88TK62-F1
#
_entry.id   AF-A0AA88TK62-F1
#
_cell.length_a   1.000
_cell.length_b   1.000
_cell.length_c   1.000
_cell.angle_alpha   90.00
_cell.angle_beta   90.00
_cell.angle_gamma   90.00
#
_symmetry.space_group_name_H-M   'P 1'
#
loop_
_entity.id
_entity.type
_entity.pdbx_description
1 polymer ?
#
loop_
_entity_poly.entity_id
_entity_poly.type
_entity_poly.pdbx_seq_one_letter_code
_entity_poly.pdbx_strand_id
1 'polypeptide(L)'
;MQIVRIKTLSGAGMLLFAALFVFSQTSYVGSTEVTHWAEVMIEGNKTLNVAVHLPGLIGTVLDTTGVTITNAEIAAECEIIGQNSTCWCGPEYVWSNFVCDNVNKCCNVDKCVANISHFTPLCLPKVNVSLIGVLTGSSPTVDTMLLTAFNVLNAFNSLTMQGTLYTGLNTYAHNFTVSLSSVFATPKVQNIISTMLTDATIYSLSVKSLGMVYMEAPVGKVCYNSKQQLNCTSIEAMSKCVWQMTRDDVATLTLGPGSEVQLSDTCTELSAVTLLKTNGYWSGTYICLFVSGNIAHMATAPISIALLPEVINVTSNPQTADCSESTSAKVSLLCSIENSTETYKAMLKLGSAERPSTKEELNGIIKYAAEFTVDCMADGKPSSLEASCTLENSLSQLRNRTIRVPIIYPSDLFCAEELVEERKWPKTKNNETAIIDCTATGRQGLMKRKCIGKKWGEEVSLCVKAVLNNVALQAKDFEKGLGATPEGAQFIFQSLKNNTAEEGENSFGDVKTAVSVFETMNKASANMPLGENLLADFIDSASSMLNVTWEVGDQEESGTLASQYLSSVEGLVKSIRINASEGYNSTNIQLQVCRSGNSCNRTVFGVDVELNATADMMKTVGLQYLANRLPKLGYEDASFPSIVVSSTVENNTHSPINIRLAFPNEETGGAALTCVFWNVTEQRWSDDGCEFVKGPGNLAYCECNHLTSFSMLMSKHSVSMPFLDQLTYVGLGVSICSLIVYIIIECLVWSAVVKSSLSHFRHTALLNISLCLLLADCSFLASSFPSILNETLCLVLVVAKHYFFLAMFFWMLCLSVMLVHQLIFVFSHIGKKVYMIIGFTIGYVCPTITVAVTYVYYDQATDIPYYSSKTCWLTYQSAMQGSIHAFLFPVGTIVLVNLFSMVVVIATVLKPSGAETNKKGDKDAAKSIIKVIIFLTPVFGGTWILGLFVFLMDDFTQFLTYVVHYAFTIVNSLQGFFILLTGCFAEKRVRDEILRIVLGKSGKEGATTSTK
;
A
#
# COMPACT_ATOMS: atom_id res chain seq x y z
N MET A 1 61.27 -34.79 5.48
CA MET A 1 59.79 -34.71 5.49
C MET A 1 59.36 -33.77 4.38
N GLN A 2 58.42 -34.18 3.54
CA GLN A 2 57.84 -33.34 2.48
C GLN A 2 56.32 -33.27 2.68
N ILE A 3 55.73 -32.10 2.48
CA ILE A 3 54.29 -31.87 2.60
C ILE A 3 53.72 -31.64 1.21
N VAL A 4 52.74 -32.46 0.86
CA VAL A 4 52.07 -32.47 -0.43
C VAL A 4 50.66 -31.91 -0.28
N ARG A 5 50.31 -30.95 -1.12
CA ARG A 5 48.95 -30.44 -1.29
C ARG A 5 48.27 -31.21 -2.42
N ILE A 6 47.06 -31.69 -2.17
CA ILE A 6 46.24 -32.45 -3.14
C ILE A 6 44.87 -31.78 -3.26
N LYS A 7 44.40 -31.50 -4.47
CA LYS A 7 43.07 -30.94 -4.75
C LYS A 7 42.12 -32.00 -5.30
N THR A 8 40.87 -31.99 -4.85
CA THR A 8 39.83 -32.94 -5.27
C THR A 8 38.48 -32.28 -5.55
N LEU A 9 37.64 -32.88 -6.39
CA LEU A 9 36.22 -32.52 -6.54
C LEU A 9 35.36 -33.39 -5.59
N SER A 10 34.52 -32.76 -4.75
CA SER A 10 33.53 -33.37 -3.81
C SER A 10 33.96 -33.51 -2.34
N GLY A 11 33.02 -33.22 -1.42
CA GLY A 11 33.19 -33.18 0.05
C GLY A 11 33.14 -34.53 0.78
N ALA A 12 33.37 -35.65 0.08
CA ALA A 12 33.42 -36.96 0.71
C ALA A 12 34.77 -37.17 1.42
N GLY A 13 34.74 -37.28 2.75
CA GLY A 13 35.91 -37.57 3.59
C GLY A 13 36.61 -38.83 3.13
N MET A 14 37.85 -38.67 2.64
CA MET A 14 38.66 -39.76 2.12
C MET A 14 39.48 -40.40 3.27
N LEU A 15 39.31 -41.70 3.47
CA LEU A 15 40.17 -42.55 4.31
C LEU A 15 41.19 -43.28 3.43
N LEU A 16 42.47 -43.12 3.80
CA LEU A 16 43.64 -43.97 3.49
C LEU A 16 44.13 -44.10 2.03
N PHE A 17 45.28 -43.45 1.76
CA PHE A 17 46.31 -43.97 0.85
C PHE A 17 47.38 -44.71 1.69
N ALA A 18 47.81 -45.90 1.27
CA ALA A 18 48.68 -46.81 2.02
C ALA A 18 50.14 -46.35 2.26
N ALA A 19 50.46 -45.06 2.09
CA ALA A 19 51.77 -44.48 2.42
C ALA A 19 51.74 -42.96 2.72
N LEU A 20 50.57 -42.30 2.62
CA LEU A 20 50.38 -40.86 2.79
C LEU A 20 49.36 -40.64 3.91
N PHE A 21 49.81 -40.17 5.06
CA PHE A 21 48.90 -39.76 6.13
C PHE A 21 48.33 -38.38 5.75
N VAL A 22 47.02 -38.33 5.47
CA VAL A 22 46.28 -37.07 5.26
C VAL A 22 45.92 -36.52 6.62
N PHE A 23 46.50 -35.37 6.99
CA PHE A 23 46.40 -34.83 8.35
C PHE A 23 45.40 -33.69 8.49
N SER A 24 45.08 -32.97 7.41
CA SER A 24 44.09 -31.88 7.46
C SER A 24 43.32 -31.69 6.16
N GLN A 25 42.09 -31.20 6.32
CA GLN A 25 41.22 -30.75 5.23
C GLN A 25 41.02 -29.25 5.36
N THR A 26 41.22 -28.53 4.28
CA THR A 26 40.89 -27.11 4.18
C THR A 26 39.95 -26.92 3.01
N SER A 27 38.70 -26.57 3.30
CA SER A 27 37.72 -26.11 2.31
C SER A 27 37.82 -24.59 2.18
N TYR A 28 37.93 -24.10 0.94
CA TYR A 28 37.82 -22.67 0.66
C TYR A 28 36.34 -22.32 0.59
N VAL A 29 35.91 -21.25 1.29
CA VAL A 29 34.52 -20.82 1.24
C VAL A 29 34.19 -20.38 -0.20
N GLY A 30 33.28 -21.10 -0.87
CA GLY A 30 32.85 -20.82 -2.25
C GLY A 30 33.47 -21.67 -3.35
N SER A 31 34.37 -22.63 -3.07
CA SER A 31 34.88 -23.55 -4.10
C SER A 31 34.35 -24.97 -3.94
N THR A 32 33.98 -25.63 -5.05
CA THR A 32 33.67 -27.08 -5.10
C THR A 32 34.91 -27.97 -4.95
N GLU A 33 36.11 -27.36 -4.92
CA GLU A 33 37.38 -28.04 -4.71
C GLU A 33 37.73 -28.15 -3.21
N VAL A 34 38.03 -29.36 -2.74
CA VAL A 34 38.55 -29.60 -1.38
C VAL A 34 40.06 -29.78 -1.46
N THR A 35 40.80 -28.99 -0.67
CA THR A 35 42.25 -29.11 -0.56
C THR A 35 42.62 -29.99 0.63
N HIS A 36 43.42 -31.02 0.37
CA HIS A 36 43.99 -31.93 1.35
C HIS A 36 45.48 -31.70 1.50
N TRP A 37 45.98 -31.87 2.72
CA TRP A 37 47.40 -31.80 3.04
C TRP A 37 47.87 -33.16 3.53
N ALA A 38 48.88 -33.71 2.88
CA ALA A 38 49.45 -35.01 3.19
C ALA A 38 50.93 -34.87 3.50
N GLU A 39 51.38 -35.64 4.48
CA GLU A 39 52.79 -35.69 4.87
C GLU A 39 53.46 -36.95 4.32
N VAL A 40 54.67 -36.77 3.79
CA VAL A 40 55.57 -37.85 3.39
C VAL A 40 56.84 -37.77 4.24
N MET A 41 57.01 -38.72 5.16
CA MET A 41 58.27 -38.91 5.87
C MET A 41 59.13 -39.95 5.13
N ILE A 42 60.39 -39.60 4.91
CA ILE A 42 61.40 -40.48 4.31
C ILE A 42 62.48 -40.69 5.36
N GLU A 43 62.53 -41.87 5.95
CA GLU A 43 63.59 -42.27 6.88
C GLU A 43 64.67 -43.03 6.11
N GLY A 44 65.84 -42.42 5.90
CA GLY A 44 66.97 -43.10 5.27
C GLY A 44 68.06 -42.18 4.74
N ASN A 45 69.19 -42.78 4.34
CA ASN A 45 70.36 -42.08 3.79
C ASN A 45 70.24 -41.80 2.26
N LYS A 46 69.02 -41.84 1.71
CA LYS A 46 68.73 -41.61 0.28
C LYS A 46 67.61 -40.57 0.14
N THR A 47 67.79 -39.61 -0.75
CA THR A 47 66.77 -38.61 -1.10
C THR A 47 65.79 -39.21 -2.12
N LEU A 48 64.49 -39.26 -1.78
CA LEU A 48 63.43 -39.60 -2.73
C LEU A 48 62.84 -38.30 -3.28
N ASN A 49 62.84 -38.14 -4.61
CA ASN A 49 62.21 -36.99 -5.25
C ASN A 49 60.71 -37.27 -5.48
N VAL A 50 59.88 -36.91 -4.50
CA VAL A 50 58.42 -37.12 -4.57
C VAL A 50 57.78 -36.35 -5.74
N ALA A 51 58.39 -35.24 -6.20
CA ALA A 51 57.83 -34.43 -7.29
C ALA A 51 57.66 -35.20 -8.61
N VAL A 52 58.50 -36.21 -8.87
CA VAL A 52 58.44 -37.05 -10.08
C VAL A 52 57.20 -37.95 -10.09
N HIS A 53 56.64 -38.26 -8.92
CA HIS A 53 55.51 -39.18 -8.78
C HIS A 53 54.15 -38.47 -8.69
N LEU A 54 54.13 -37.15 -8.43
CA LEU A 54 52.89 -36.37 -8.29
C LEU A 54 52.02 -36.29 -9.56
N PRO A 55 52.57 -36.14 -10.78
CA PRO A 55 51.74 -36.08 -11.99
C PRO A 55 50.92 -37.36 -12.22
N GLY A 56 51.41 -38.52 -11.74
CA GLY A 56 50.70 -39.80 -11.85
C GLY A 56 49.45 -39.91 -10.97
N LEU A 57 49.26 -39.00 -10.01
CA LEU A 57 48.07 -38.91 -9.18
C LEU A 57 46.96 -38.05 -9.83
N ILE A 58 47.28 -37.22 -10.82
CA ILE A 58 46.31 -36.32 -11.44
C ILE A 58 45.39 -37.13 -12.36
N GLY A 59 44.07 -36.99 -12.18
CA GLY A 59 43.06 -37.73 -12.94
C GLY A 59 42.72 -39.13 -12.40
N THR A 60 43.37 -39.58 -11.31
CA THR A 60 42.97 -40.83 -10.65
C THR A 60 41.61 -40.65 -9.95
N VAL A 61 40.67 -41.54 -10.25
CA VAL A 61 39.38 -41.67 -9.54
C VAL A 61 39.59 -42.64 -8.39
N LEU A 62 39.26 -42.26 -7.16
CA LEU A 62 39.27 -43.20 -6.03
C LEU A 62 37.98 -44.02 -6.02
N ASP A 63 38.12 -45.33 -6.29
CA ASP A 63 37.02 -46.30 -6.49
C ASP A 63 36.03 -46.43 -5.33
N THR A 64 36.34 -45.93 -4.12
CA THR A 64 35.46 -46.03 -2.94
C THR A 64 34.62 -44.78 -2.67
N THR A 65 34.95 -43.62 -3.27
CA THR A 65 34.25 -42.34 -3.04
C THR A 65 33.92 -41.57 -4.31
N GLY A 66 34.38 -42.01 -5.50
CA GLY A 66 34.14 -41.33 -6.78
C GLY A 66 34.86 -39.99 -6.92
N VAL A 67 35.86 -39.72 -6.08
CA VAL A 67 36.57 -38.44 -6.01
C VAL A 67 37.73 -38.42 -7.00
N THR A 68 37.81 -37.38 -7.84
CA THR A 68 38.89 -37.16 -8.80
C THR A 68 39.92 -36.16 -8.27
N ILE A 69 41.21 -36.51 -8.33
CA ILE A 69 42.31 -35.60 -8.02
C ILE A 69 42.55 -34.66 -9.21
N THR A 70 42.43 -33.35 -9.01
CA THR A 70 42.62 -32.33 -10.04
C THR A 70 44.02 -31.73 -10.06
N ASN A 71 44.72 -31.72 -8.92
CA ASN A 71 46.08 -31.21 -8.80
C ASN A 71 46.82 -31.83 -7.60
N ALA A 72 48.15 -31.99 -7.70
CA ALA A 72 49.01 -32.46 -6.62
C ALA A 72 50.41 -31.81 -6.70
N GLU A 73 50.84 -31.13 -5.64
CA GLU A 73 52.09 -30.33 -5.63
C GLU A 73 52.79 -30.35 -4.25
N ILE A 74 54.11 -30.16 -4.22
CA ILE A 74 54.87 -30.03 -2.95
C ILE A 74 54.70 -28.60 -2.43
N ALA A 75 54.22 -28.47 -1.20
CA ALA A 75 53.99 -27.17 -0.58
C ALA A 75 55.09 -26.77 0.42
N ALA A 76 55.71 -27.73 1.10
CA ALA A 76 56.79 -27.48 2.05
C ALA A 76 57.77 -28.66 2.13
N GLU A 77 59.02 -28.37 2.46
CA GLU A 77 60.05 -29.38 2.73
C GLU A 77 60.71 -29.09 4.08
N CYS A 78 60.98 -30.15 4.84
CA CYS A 78 61.55 -30.10 6.18
C CYS A 78 62.67 -31.12 6.33
N GLU A 79 63.84 -30.65 6.77
CA GLU A 79 64.97 -31.44 7.21
C GLU A 79 64.96 -31.54 8.74
N ILE A 80 64.87 -32.75 9.29
CA ILE A 80 64.76 -32.99 10.73
C ILE A 80 66.11 -33.47 11.24
N ILE A 81 66.79 -32.68 12.07
CA ILE A 81 68.08 -33.02 12.68
C ILE A 81 67.96 -32.87 14.20
N GLY A 82 67.84 -33.99 14.91
CA GLY A 82 67.64 -33.99 16.38
C GLY A 82 66.26 -33.45 16.76
N GLN A 83 66.19 -32.46 17.66
CA GLN A 83 64.92 -31.82 18.08
C GLN A 83 64.53 -30.59 17.24
N ASN A 84 65.39 -30.14 16.32
CA ASN A 84 65.13 -28.99 15.47
C ASN A 84 64.80 -29.45 14.04
N SER A 85 63.73 -28.89 13.48
CA SER A 85 63.42 -29.01 12.05
C SER A 85 63.82 -27.72 11.32
N THR A 86 64.51 -27.87 10.19
CA THR A 86 64.76 -26.79 9.24
C THR A 86 63.79 -26.97 8.08
N CYS A 87 62.80 -26.09 7.98
CA CYS A 87 61.76 -26.16 6.96
C CYS A 87 61.80 -24.95 6.02
N TRP A 88 61.33 -25.12 4.79
CA TRP A 88 61.07 -24.05 3.82
C TRP A 88 59.82 -24.34 2.99
N CYS A 89 59.16 -23.28 2.53
CA CYS A 89 58.00 -23.36 1.63
C CYS A 89 58.43 -23.46 0.16
N GLY A 90 57.57 -24.05 -0.68
CA GLY A 90 57.73 -23.99 -2.13
C GLY A 90 57.62 -22.56 -2.69
N PRO A 91 58.05 -22.33 -3.94
CA PRO A 91 58.12 -20.97 -4.53
C PRO A 91 56.75 -20.25 -4.61
N GLU A 92 55.66 -20.99 -4.80
CA GLU A 92 54.28 -20.45 -4.82
C GLU A 92 53.58 -20.46 -3.45
N TYR A 93 54.35 -20.70 -2.38
CA TYR A 93 53.87 -20.89 -1.02
C TYR A 93 54.54 -19.92 -0.05
N VAL A 94 53.83 -19.60 1.02
CA VAL A 94 54.30 -18.78 2.15
C VAL A 94 53.95 -19.48 3.46
N TRP A 95 54.61 -19.14 4.56
CA TRP A 95 54.28 -19.68 5.87
C TRP A 95 52.81 -19.45 6.20
N SER A 96 52.17 -20.40 6.86
CA SER A 96 50.80 -20.19 7.34
C SER A 96 50.77 -19.17 8.48
N ASN A 97 49.65 -18.47 8.64
CA ASN A 97 49.49 -17.52 9.75
C ASN A 97 49.70 -18.19 11.10
N PHE A 98 49.29 -19.46 11.25
CA PHE A 98 49.47 -20.23 12.47
C PHE A 98 50.96 -20.44 12.83
N VAL A 99 51.83 -20.67 11.83
CA VAL A 99 53.28 -20.78 12.05
C VAL A 99 53.88 -19.40 12.37
N CYS A 100 53.52 -18.37 11.60
CA CYS A 100 54.03 -17.01 11.82
C CYS A 100 53.64 -16.48 13.21
N ASP A 101 52.40 -16.70 13.67
CA ASP A 101 51.87 -16.15 14.92
C ASP A 101 52.38 -16.88 16.18
N ASN A 102 52.60 -18.20 16.11
CA ASN A 102 53.13 -18.97 17.24
C ASN A 102 54.66 -18.98 17.29
N VAL A 103 55.33 -18.81 16.15
CA VAL A 103 56.79 -18.87 16.03
C VAL A 103 57.28 -17.68 15.21
N ASN A 104 57.23 -16.48 15.81
CA ASN A 104 57.58 -15.19 15.15
C ASN A 104 58.91 -15.20 14.39
N LYS A 105 59.93 -15.93 14.86
CA LYS A 105 61.24 -16.07 14.19
C LYS A 105 61.18 -16.74 12.80
N CYS A 106 60.05 -17.37 12.48
CA CYS A 106 59.80 -18.06 11.23
C CYS A 106 58.88 -17.28 10.29
N CYS A 107 58.42 -16.09 10.70
CA CYS A 107 57.65 -15.22 9.85
C CYS A 107 58.58 -14.45 8.88
N ASN A 108 58.19 -14.33 7.61
CA ASN A 108 58.93 -13.59 6.58
C ASN A 108 60.40 -14.03 6.36
N VAL A 109 60.72 -15.30 6.61
CA VAL A 109 62.05 -15.89 6.33
C VAL A 109 61.95 -17.04 5.33
N ASP A 110 62.95 -17.22 4.47
CA ASP A 110 62.95 -18.32 3.49
C ASP A 110 63.11 -19.70 4.12
N LYS A 111 63.88 -19.78 5.22
CA LYS A 111 64.14 -21.01 5.98
C LYS A 111 63.92 -20.78 7.47
N CYS A 112 63.07 -21.60 8.08
CA CYS A 112 62.78 -21.57 9.50
C CYS A 112 63.49 -22.71 10.22
N VAL A 113 64.27 -22.39 11.26
CA VAL A 113 64.91 -23.37 12.15
C VAL A 113 64.19 -23.36 13.51
N ALA A 114 63.17 -24.21 13.64
CA ALA A 114 62.35 -24.33 14.84
C ALA A 114 61.64 -25.68 14.86
N ASN A 115 61.11 -26.10 16.01
CA ASN A 115 60.22 -27.26 16.07
C ASN A 115 58.83 -26.87 15.54
N ILE A 116 58.67 -26.92 14.22
CA ILE A 116 57.44 -26.52 13.50
C ILE A 116 56.84 -27.65 12.67
N SER A 117 57.49 -28.81 12.61
CA SER A 117 57.06 -29.96 11.81
C SER A 117 55.67 -30.49 12.17
N HIS A 118 55.16 -30.20 13.36
CA HIS A 118 53.83 -30.59 13.81
C HIS A 118 52.71 -29.62 13.39
N PHE A 119 53.02 -28.44 12.86
CA PHE A 119 52.02 -27.49 12.41
C PHE A 119 51.46 -27.89 11.04
N THR A 120 50.13 -27.97 10.89
CA THR A 120 49.51 -28.32 9.61
C THR A 120 48.31 -27.40 9.31
N PRO A 121 48.24 -26.75 8.13
CA PRO A 121 49.27 -26.70 7.09
C PRO A 121 50.44 -25.78 7.47
N LEU A 122 51.67 -26.20 7.15
CA LEU A 122 52.90 -25.42 7.39
C LEU A 122 53.00 -24.20 6.47
N CYS A 123 52.67 -24.38 5.20
CA CYS A 123 52.70 -23.33 4.19
C CYS A 123 51.35 -23.25 3.49
N LEU A 124 50.93 -22.04 3.11
CA LEU A 124 49.73 -21.76 2.34
C LEU A 124 50.10 -21.20 0.96
N PRO A 125 49.26 -21.38 -0.07
CA PRO A 125 49.48 -20.77 -1.37
C PRO A 125 49.50 -19.25 -1.26
N LYS A 126 50.34 -18.60 -2.06
CA LYS A 126 50.36 -17.14 -2.14
C LYS A 126 49.01 -16.60 -2.61
N VAL A 127 48.53 -15.56 -1.95
CA VAL A 127 47.34 -14.80 -2.32
C VAL A 127 47.67 -13.33 -2.31
N ASN A 128 47.16 -12.60 -3.31
CA ASN A 128 47.42 -11.16 -3.38
C ASN A 128 46.46 -10.43 -2.46
N VAL A 129 46.99 -9.88 -1.37
CA VAL A 129 46.25 -9.08 -0.41
C VAL A 129 46.92 -7.72 -0.30
N SER A 130 46.12 -6.65 -0.31
CA SER A 130 46.65 -5.30 -0.18
C SER A 130 45.89 -4.50 0.87
N LEU A 131 46.60 -3.86 1.79
CA LEU A 131 46.04 -2.90 2.74
C LEU A 131 46.26 -1.48 2.23
N ILE A 132 45.18 -0.79 1.89
CA ILE A 132 45.16 0.61 1.46
C ILE A 132 44.78 1.45 2.67
N GLY A 133 45.71 2.26 3.17
CA GLY A 133 45.50 3.04 4.38
C GLY A 133 45.60 4.55 4.18
N VAL A 134 44.89 5.28 5.03
CA VAL A 134 45.00 6.74 5.17
C VAL A 134 45.31 7.05 6.63
N LEU A 135 46.46 7.67 6.87
CA LEU A 135 46.92 8.11 8.19
C LEU A 135 46.89 9.63 8.24
N THR A 136 46.19 10.21 9.22
CA THR A 136 46.19 11.66 9.46
C THR A 136 46.93 11.98 10.75
N GLY A 137 47.85 12.93 10.72
CA GLY A 137 48.63 13.34 11.90
C GLY A 137 49.39 14.64 11.69
N SER A 138 50.20 15.04 12.67
CA SER A 138 50.99 16.27 12.61
C SER A 138 52.40 16.09 12.05
N SER A 139 52.87 14.84 11.92
CA SER A 139 54.18 14.54 11.35
C SER A 139 54.17 14.67 9.83
N PRO A 140 55.20 15.29 9.21
CA PRO A 140 55.35 15.35 7.76
C PRO A 140 55.89 14.05 7.13
N THR A 141 56.45 13.13 7.94
CA THR A 141 56.98 11.84 7.49
C THR A 141 56.56 10.71 8.43
N VAL A 142 56.06 9.62 7.86
CA VAL A 142 55.53 8.47 8.62
C VAL A 142 55.96 7.12 8.04
N ASP A 143 56.75 7.11 6.96
CA ASP A 143 57.15 5.92 6.21
C ASP A 143 57.82 4.84 7.06
N THR A 144 58.82 5.25 7.87
CA THR A 144 59.56 4.33 8.74
C THR A 144 58.68 3.76 9.85
N MET A 145 57.77 4.57 10.37
CA MET A 145 56.80 4.18 11.39
C MET A 145 55.81 3.15 10.83
N LEU A 146 55.23 3.42 9.65
CA LEU A 146 54.34 2.51 8.94
C LEU A 146 55.05 1.21 8.56
N LEU A 147 56.29 1.29 8.06
CA LEU A 147 57.07 0.11 7.70
C LEU A 147 57.31 -0.78 8.92
N THR A 148 57.69 -0.18 10.05
CA THR A 148 57.93 -0.91 11.31
C THR A 148 56.65 -1.52 11.85
N ALA A 149 55.52 -0.83 11.70
CA ALA A 149 54.23 -1.31 12.19
C ALA A 149 53.68 -2.49 11.38
N PHE A 150 53.79 -2.45 10.05
CA PHE A 150 53.18 -3.44 9.16
C PHE A 150 54.11 -4.59 8.75
N ASN A 151 55.43 -4.49 8.94
CA ASN A 151 56.37 -5.58 8.60
C ASN A 151 56.18 -6.86 9.44
N VAL A 152 55.45 -6.77 10.56
CA VAL A 152 55.11 -7.88 11.45
C VAL A 152 54.03 -8.78 10.85
N LEU A 153 53.35 -8.32 9.80
CA LEU A 153 52.37 -9.12 9.08
C LEU A 153 53.05 -10.23 8.26
N ASN A 154 52.36 -11.37 8.18
CA ASN A 154 52.85 -12.52 7.45
C ASN A 154 52.88 -12.26 5.94
N ALA A 155 53.91 -12.77 5.29
CA ALA A 155 54.20 -12.60 3.88
C ALA A 155 54.18 -11.13 3.42
N PHE A 156 54.81 -10.24 4.20
CA PHE A 156 54.95 -8.83 3.84
C PHE A 156 55.85 -8.66 2.62
N ASN A 157 55.34 -8.02 1.55
CA ASN A 157 56.08 -7.78 0.32
C ASN A 157 56.70 -6.38 0.30
N SER A 158 55.86 -5.34 0.46
CA SER A 158 56.29 -3.95 0.34
C SER A 158 55.29 -2.98 0.97
N LEU A 159 55.80 -1.81 1.35
CA LEU A 159 55.03 -0.61 1.67
C LEU A 159 55.29 0.44 0.59
N THR A 160 54.23 1.05 0.05
CA THR A 160 54.32 2.10 -0.96
C THR A 160 53.50 3.30 -0.52
N MET A 161 54.11 4.48 -0.48
CA MET A 161 53.41 5.74 -0.24
C MET A 161 52.78 6.24 -1.55
N GLN A 162 51.49 6.54 -1.53
CA GLN A 162 50.74 7.06 -2.68
C GLN A 162 50.71 8.60 -2.72
N GLY A 163 50.93 9.26 -1.58
CA GLY A 163 51.02 10.72 -1.50
C GLY A 163 50.78 11.26 -0.09
N THR A 164 51.20 12.51 0.13
CA THR A 164 50.97 13.26 1.38
C THR A 164 50.23 14.55 1.04
N LEU A 165 49.10 14.80 1.70
CA LEU A 165 48.26 15.99 1.52
C LEU A 165 48.29 16.83 2.79
N TYR A 166 48.55 18.14 2.68
CA TYR A 166 48.41 19.08 3.79
C TYR A 166 46.96 19.55 3.90
N THR A 167 46.30 19.28 5.03
CA THR A 167 44.86 19.54 5.21
C THR A 167 44.55 20.84 5.98
N GLY A 168 45.58 21.62 6.35
CA GLY A 168 45.47 22.81 7.21
C GLY A 168 45.69 22.49 8.70
N LEU A 169 45.92 23.51 9.55
CA LEU A 169 46.14 23.36 11.01
C LEU A 169 47.31 22.43 11.39
N ASN A 170 48.42 22.43 10.63
CA ASN A 170 49.56 21.52 10.84
C ASN A 170 49.19 20.03 10.79
N THR A 171 48.18 19.66 10.00
CA THR A 171 47.76 18.27 9.80
C THR A 171 48.11 17.80 8.38
N TYR A 172 48.66 16.60 8.29
CA TYR A 172 49.01 15.89 7.06
C TYR A 172 48.18 14.60 6.96
N ALA A 173 47.72 14.28 5.75
CA ALA A 173 47.08 13.02 5.42
C ALA A 173 48.01 12.22 4.48
N HIS A 174 48.41 11.03 4.91
CA HIS A 174 49.32 10.15 4.20
C HIS A 174 48.58 8.93 3.66
N ASN A 175 48.56 8.77 2.35
CA ASN A 175 47.98 7.62 1.68
C ASN A 175 49.08 6.58 1.43
N PHE A 176 48.82 5.33 1.80
CA PHE A 176 49.79 4.25 1.66
C PHE A 176 49.14 2.93 1.24
N THR A 177 49.94 2.01 0.72
CA THR A 177 49.53 0.65 0.40
C THR A 177 50.58 -0.34 0.90
N VAL A 178 50.14 -1.32 1.68
CA VAL A 178 50.94 -2.48 2.07
C VAL A 178 50.51 -3.67 1.20
N SER A 179 51.47 -4.31 0.55
CA SER A 179 51.24 -5.53 -0.23
C SER A 179 51.67 -6.75 0.57
N LEU A 180 50.79 -7.76 0.63
CA LEU A 180 50.98 -9.02 1.33
C LEU A 180 50.74 -10.19 0.36
N SER A 181 51.43 -11.30 0.57
CA SER A 181 51.18 -12.56 -0.17
C SER A 181 50.36 -13.59 0.63
N SER A 182 49.75 -13.19 1.74
CA SER A 182 48.93 -14.03 2.61
C SER A 182 47.72 -13.26 3.14
N VAL A 183 46.62 -13.97 3.41
CA VAL A 183 45.54 -13.47 4.28
C VAL A 183 46.08 -13.21 5.68
N PHE A 184 45.37 -12.41 6.48
CA PHE A 184 45.73 -12.08 7.85
C PHE A 184 44.49 -12.14 8.75
N ALA A 185 44.68 -12.22 10.07
CA ALA A 185 43.58 -12.08 11.02
C ALA A 185 43.29 -10.60 11.30
N THR A 186 42.05 -10.15 11.11
CA THR A 186 41.64 -8.75 11.37
C THR A 186 42.07 -8.21 12.74
N PRO A 187 41.95 -8.97 13.86
CA PRO A 187 42.41 -8.50 15.16
C PRO A 187 43.89 -8.08 15.20
N LYS A 188 44.75 -8.70 14.38
CA LYS A 188 46.19 -8.37 14.32
C LYS A 188 46.41 -6.99 13.72
N VAL A 189 45.72 -6.67 12.63
CA VAL A 189 45.80 -5.33 12.01
C VAL A 189 45.11 -4.28 12.88
N GLN A 190 43.99 -4.62 13.50
CA GLN A 190 43.32 -3.72 14.44
C GLN A 190 44.23 -3.39 15.64
N ASN A 191 45.01 -4.35 16.14
CA ASN A 191 45.98 -4.12 17.20
C ASN A 191 47.11 -3.19 16.74
N ILE A 192 47.63 -3.38 15.52
CA ILE A 192 48.61 -2.46 14.92
C ILE A 192 48.05 -1.04 14.86
N ILE A 193 46.83 -0.88 14.35
CA ILE A 193 46.16 0.43 14.27
C ILE A 193 46.01 1.05 15.66
N SER A 194 45.54 0.27 16.64
CA SER A 194 45.36 0.76 18.01
C SER A 194 46.66 1.18 18.67
N THR A 195 47.76 0.45 18.40
CA THR A 195 49.10 0.78 18.92
C THR A 195 49.61 2.08 18.30
N MET A 196 49.44 2.26 16.99
CA MET A 196 49.84 3.50 16.31
C MET A 196 49.02 4.71 16.80
N LEU A 197 47.72 4.53 17.07
CA LEU A 197 46.86 5.60 17.60
C LEU A 197 47.17 6.00 19.06
N THR A 198 48.09 5.30 19.75
CA THR A 198 48.59 5.76 21.05
C THR A 198 49.59 6.91 20.94
N ASP A 199 50.18 7.11 19.75
CA ASP A 199 51.06 8.24 19.49
C ASP A 199 50.24 9.53 19.35
N ALA A 200 50.51 10.52 20.20
CA ALA A 200 49.80 11.80 20.22
C ALA A 200 49.94 12.64 18.94
N THR A 201 50.88 12.27 18.05
CA THR A 201 51.06 12.91 16.74
C THR A 201 50.12 12.35 15.66
N ILE A 202 49.43 11.23 15.93
CA ILE A 202 48.49 10.59 14.99
C ILE A 202 47.06 10.84 15.46
N TYR A 203 46.22 11.35 14.57
CA TYR A 203 44.82 11.68 14.86
C TYR A 203 43.86 10.60 14.38
N SER A 204 44.14 9.99 13.22
CA SER A 204 43.32 8.91 12.69
C SER A 204 44.13 8.00 11.78
N LEU A 205 43.75 6.72 11.74
CA LEU A 205 44.30 5.72 10.85
C LEU A 205 43.18 4.79 10.44
N SER A 206 42.84 4.80 9.15
CA SER A 206 41.85 3.92 8.55
C SER A 206 42.50 3.06 7.48
N VAL A 207 42.12 1.78 7.43
CA VAL A 207 42.72 0.81 6.51
C VAL A 207 41.62 0.04 5.80
N LYS A 208 41.73 -0.08 4.48
CA LYS A 208 40.87 -0.93 3.65
C LYS A 208 41.70 -2.08 3.10
N SER A 209 41.19 -3.31 3.09
CA SER A 209 41.90 -4.44 2.49
C SER A 209 41.24 -4.95 1.22
N LEU A 210 42.02 -5.26 0.19
CA LEU A 210 41.59 -6.06 -0.96
C LEU A 210 42.08 -7.50 -0.79
N GLY A 211 41.31 -8.47 -1.28
CA GLY A 211 41.67 -9.90 -1.24
C GLY A 211 41.17 -10.66 0.00
N MET A 212 40.51 -9.98 0.94
CA MET A 212 39.87 -10.60 2.13
C MET A 212 38.37 -10.87 1.96
N VAL A 213 37.75 -10.33 0.90
CA VAL A 213 36.34 -10.51 0.55
C VAL A 213 36.27 -10.91 -0.92
N TYR A 214 35.39 -11.86 -1.22
CA TYR A 214 35.06 -12.31 -2.56
C TYR A 214 33.65 -11.84 -2.93
N MET A 215 33.45 -11.38 -4.16
CA MET A 215 32.14 -10.99 -4.65
C MET A 215 31.78 -11.74 -5.93
N GLU A 216 30.58 -12.33 -5.94
CA GLU A 216 29.94 -12.93 -7.09
C GLU A 216 28.96 -11.93 -7.71
N ALA A 217 29.17 -11.60 -8.98
CA ALA A 217 28.32 -10.70 -9.74
C ALA A 217 28.02 -11.28 -11.14
N PRO A 218 26.92 -10.86 -11.79
CA PRO A 218 26.59 -11.28 -13.14
C PRO A 218 27.70 -10.93 -14.15
N VAL A 219 28.00 -11.84 -15.07
CA VAL A 219 29.01 -11.64 -16.11
C VAL A 219 28.35 -11.11 -17.39
N GLY A 220 28.91 -10.03 -17.95
CA GLY A 220 28.42 -9.43 -19.19
C GLY A 220 27.33 -8.37 -18.98
N LYS A 221 26.65 -7.99 -20.07
CA LYS A 221 25.52 -7.05 -20.01
C LYS A 221 24.24 -7.75 -19.54
N VAL A 222 23.56 -7.19 -18.55
CA VAL A 222 22.27 -7.69 -18.07
C VAL A 222 21.11 -6.94 -18.71
N CYS A 223 19.96 -7.60 -18.86
CA CYS A 223 18.75 -7.00 -19.41
C CYS A 223 18.20 -5.89 -18.49
N TYR A 224 17.61 -4.85 -19.08
CA TYR A 224 16.78 -3.88 -18.37
C TYR A 224 15.57 -4.57 -17.74
N ASN A 225 15.15 -4.10 -16.56
CA ASN A 225 14.04 -4.60 -15.75
C ASN A 225 14.17 -6.09 -15.37
N SER A 226 15.41 -6.58 -15.22
CA SER A 226 15.68 -7.92 -14.72
C SER A 226 16.07 -7.88 -13.23
N LYS A 227 15.86 -9.00 -12.54
CA LYS A 227 16.31 -9.17 -11.16
C LYS A 227 17.75 -9.67 -11.15
N GLN A 228 18.63 -9.01 -10.41
CA GLN A 228 20.04 -9.39 -10.28
C GLN A 228 20.42 -9.47 -8.81
N GLN A 229 21.30 -10.41 -8.46
CA GLN A 229 21.79 -10.58 -7.10
C GLN A 229 23.32 -10.62 -7.12
N LEU A 230 23.92 -9.88 -6.20
CA LEU A 230 25.35 -9.89 -5.94
C LEU A 230 25.57 -10.42 -4.54
N ASN A 231 26.45 -11.41 -4.42
CA ASN A 231 26.78 -12.03 -3.15
C ASN A 231 28.22 -11.66 -2.79
N CYS A 232 28.44 -11.23 -1.55
CA CYS A 232 29.76 -11.10 -0.98
C CYS A 232 29.98 -12.08 0.15
N THR A 233 31.19 -12.63 0.18
CA THR A 233 31.65 -13.50 1.25
C THR A 233 32.99 -13.00 1.78
N SER A 234 33.03 -12.71 3.08
CA SER A 234 34.24 -12.41 3.83
C SER A 234 34.90 -13.71 4.31
N ILE A 235 36.24 -13.74 4.35
CA ILE A 235 37.00 -14.89 4.85
C ILE A 235 36.86 -15.04 6.38
N GLU A 236 36.53 -13.96 7.08
CA GLU A 236 36.28 -13.94 8.52
C GLU A 236 35.02 -13.13 8.89
N ALA A 237 34.43 -13.43 10.05
CA ALA A 237 33.25 -12.74 10.55
C ALA A 237 33.57 -11.29 10.93
N MET A 238 32.74 -10.36 10.47
CA MET A 238 32.90 -8.92 10.68
C MET A 238 31.65 -8.31 11.33
N SER A 239 31.78 -7.09 11.85
CA SER A 239 30.75 -6.46 12.68
C SER A 239 29.65 -5.75 11.89
N LYS A 240 29.98 -5.22 10.72
CA LYS A 240 29.06 -4.43 9.87
C LYS A 240 29.39 -4.62 8.39
N CYS A 241 28.40 -4.47 7.53
CA CYS A 241 28.51 -4.59 6.08
C CYS A 241 27.88 -3.34 5.48
N VAL A 242 28.52 -2.80 4.46
CA VAL A 242 28.05 -1.63 3.75
C VAL A 242 28.18 -1.92 2.26
N TRP A 243 27.06 -1.76 1.56
CA TRP A 243 27.04 -1.80 0.11
C TRP A 243 27.11 -0.39 -0.43
N GLN A 244 27.91 -0.20 -1.46
CA GLN A 244 28.17 1.06 -2.10
C GLN A 244 28.18 0.87 -3.61
N MET A 245 27.91 1.93 -4.36
CA MET A 245 28.08 1.93 -5.80
C MET A 245 28.70 3.24 -6.28
N THR A 246 29.44 3.16 -7.38
CA THR A 246 30.00 4.31 -8.10
C THR A 246 29.48 4.31 -9.54
N ARG A 247 29.14 5.51 -10.04
CA ARG A 247 28.70 5.77 -11.41
C ARG A 247 29.70 6.72 -12.06
N ASP A 248 30.31 6.35 -13.19
CA ASP A 248 31.05 7.24 -14.11
C ASP A 248 31.77 8.45 -13.46
N ASP A 249 32.71 8.19 -12.53
CA ASP A 249 33.51 9.17 -11.75
C ASP A 249 32.78 10.07 -10.73
N VAL A 250 31.52 9.76 -10.40
CA VAL A 250 30.74 10.40 -9.31
C VAL A 250 31.12 9.82 -7.94
N ALA A 251 30.93 10.63 -6.89
CA ALA A 251 31.09 10.22 -5.49
C ALA A 251 30.36 8.89 -5.20
N THR A 252 31.02 8.04 -4.40
CA THR A 252 30.48 6.75 -3.98
C THR A 252 29.21 6.93 -3.16
N LEU A 253 28.12 6.28 -3.59
CA LEU A 253 26.82 6.34 -2.93
C LEU A 253 26.57 5.04 -2.17
N THR A 254 26.07 5.15 -0.94
CA THR A 254 25.69 3.99 -0.12
C THR A 254 24.34 3.45 -0.58
N LEU A 255 24.24 2.13 -0.66
CA LEU A 255 22.99 1.42 -0.93
C LEU A 255 22.27 1.13 0.38
N GLY A 256 20.97 1.40 0.39
CA GLY A 256 20.06 1.07 1.48
C GLY A 256 18.86 0.27 0.98
N PRO A 257 17.97 -0.14 1.90
CA PRO A 257 16.72 -0.78 1.53
C PRO A 257 15.82 0.23 0.77
N GLY A 258 15.26 -0.19 -0.35
CA GLY A 258 14.40 0.66 -1.18
C GLY A 258 13.45 -0.15 -2.06
N SER A 259 12.71 0.53 -2.92
CA SER A 259 11.72 -0.11 -3.81
C SER A 259 12.36 -0.99 -4.89
N GLU A 260 13.61 -0.70 -5.26
CA GLU A 260 14.36 -1.44 -6.28
C GLU A 260 15.58 -2.20 -5.72
N VAL A 261 15.96 -1.97 -4.45
CA VAL A 261 17.10 -2.62 -3.79
C VAL A 261 16.68 -3.31 -2.50
N GLN A 262 17.07 -4.57 -2.38
CA GLN A 262 16.93 -5.36 -1.17
C GLN A 262 18.31 -5.78 -0.66
N LEU A 263 18.59 -5.52 0.62
CA LEU A 263 19.80 -5.96 1.30
C LEU A 263 19.52 -7.21 2.15
N SER A 264 20.51 -8.07 2.32
CA SER A 264 20.40 -9.25 3.19
C SER A 264 20.34 -8.88 4.66
N ASP A 265 19.49 -9.56 5.44
CA ASP A 265 19.39 -9.37 6.89
C ASP A 265 20.64 -9.85 7.64
N THR A 266 21.37 -10.82 7.07
CA THR A 266 22.62 -11.33 7.63
C THR A 266 23.79 -10.49 7.18
N CYS A 267 24.64 -10.13 8.14
CA CYS A 267 25.87 -9.40 7.91
C CYS A 267 26.92 -9.82 8.93
N THR A 268 27.60 -10.92 8.63
CA THR A 268 28.73 -11.44 9.42
C THR A 268 29.85 -11.88 8.49
N GLU A 269 29.65 -13.00 7.81
CA GLU A 269 30.55 -13.56 6.80
C GLU A 269 29.96 -13.47 5.39
N LEU A 270 28.63 -13.43 5.28
CA LEU A 270 27.90 -13.31 4.03
C LEU A 270 27.06 -12.02 4.05
N SER A 271 27.03 -11.33 2.91
CA SER A 271 26.07 -10.26 2.64
C SER A 271 25.69 -10.28 1.18
N ALA A 272 24.43 -9.98 0.86
CA ALA A 272 23.96 -9.91 -0.50
C ALA A 272 23.19 -8.62 -0.74
N VAL A 273 23.33 -8.07 -1.96
CA VAL A 273 22.45 -7.02 -2.48
C VAL A 273 21.69 -7.59 -3.67
N THR A 274 20.37 -7.41 -3.65
CA THR A 274 19.49 -7.83 -4.73
C THR A 274 18.88 -6.60 -5.36
N LEU A 275 19.20 -6.39 -6.64
CA LEU A 275 18.51 -5.44 -7.51
C LEU A 275 17.22 -6.11 -7.97
N LEU A 276 16.09 -5.65 -7.45
CA LEU A 276 14.76 -6.17 -7.82
C LEU A 276 14.42 -5.82 -9.27
N LYS A 277 14.93 -4.68 -9.73
CA LYS A 277 14.70 -4.13 -11.07
C LYS A 277 15.93 -3.37 -11.57
N THR A 278 16.62 -3.90 -12.57
CA THR A 278 17.74 -3.20 -13.21
C THR A 278 17.26 -2.08 -14.14
N ASN A 279 17.89 -0.91 -14.08
CA ASN A 279 17.64 0.21 -14.97
C ASN A 279 18.95 1.03 -15.13
N GLY A 280 18.90 2.21 -15.74
CA GLY A 280 20.11 3.02 -15.93
C GLY A 280 20.76 3.53 -14.65
N TYR A 281 20.03 3.63 -13.55
CA TYR A 281 20.58 4.04 -12.26
C TYR A 281 21.50 2.97 -11.66
N TRP A 282 21.24 1.70 -11.94
CA TRP A 282 21.94 0.56 -11.33
C TRP A 282 23.17 0.10 -12.10
N SER A 283 23.54 0.79 -13.18
CA SER A 283 24.75 0.51 -13.96
C SER A 283 25.93 1.22 -13.30
N GLY A 284 27.00 0.49 -12.99
CA GLY A 284 28.13 1.05 -12.26
C GLY A 284 29.02 -0.01 -11.61
N THR A 285 29.94 0.42 -10.77
CA THR A 285 30.79 -0.48 -9.98
C THR A 285 30.24 -0.61 -8.57
N TYR A 286 29.88 -1.84 -8.19
CA TYR A 286 29.43 -2.16 -6.85
C TYR A 286 30.62 -2.44 -5.96
N ILE A 287 30.53 -1.96 -4.73
CA ILE A 287 31.55 -2.06 -3.70
C ILE A 287 30.89 -2.65 -2.46
N CYS A 288 31.53 -3.66 -1.92
CA CYS A 288 31.05 -4.39 -0.78
C CYS A 288 32.09 -4.31 0.33
N LEU A 289 31.69 -3.74 1.47
CA LEU A 289 32.58 -3.42 2.58
C LEU A 289 32.15 -4.18 3.82
N PHE A 290 33.01 -5.02 4.36
CA PHE A 290 32.85 -5.58 5.70
C PHE A 290 33.75 -4.79 6.66
N VAL A 291 33.19 -4.23 7.73
CA VAL A 291 33.85 -3.27 8.62
C VAL A 291 33.93 -3.84 10.04
N SER A 292 35.11 -3.73 10.65
CA SER A 292 35.35 -4.05 12.05
C SER A 292 36.38 -3.06 12.61
N GLY A 293 35.96 -2.21 13.55
CA GLY A 293 36.83 -1.15 14.07
C GLY A 293 37.29 -0.18 12.96
N ASN A 294 38.61 -0.08 12.77
CA ASN A 294 39.24 0.85 11.82
C ASN A 294 39.69 0.16 10.52
N ILE A 295 39.38 -1.13 10.37
CA ILE A 295 39.65 -1.90 9.15
C ILE A 295 38.36 -2.25 8.43
N ALA A 296 38.38 -2.12 7.10
CA ALA A 296 37.30 -2.55 6.23
C ALA A 296 37.81 -3.47 5.12
N HIS A 297 37.28 -4.67 4.99
CA HIS A 297 37.54 -5.54 3.85
C HIS A 297 36.64 -5.16 2.68
N MET A 298 37.23 -5.04 1.50
CA MET A 298 36.59 -4.50 0.31
C MET A 298 36.68 -5.46 -0.87
N ALA A 299 35.57 -5.63 -1.58
CA ALA A 299 35.51 -6.24 -2.90
C ALA A 299 34.72 -5.35 -3.87
N THR A 300 35.06 -5.38 -5.15
CA THR A 300 34.41 -4.59 -6.19
C THR A 300 34.06 -5.44 -7.42
N ALA A 301 32.93 -5.13 -8.05
CA ALA A 301 32.47 -5.79 -9.27
C ALA A 301 31.65 -4.82 -10.12
N PRO A 302 31.94 -4.71 -11.43
CA PRO A 302 31.14 -3.90 -12.33
C PRO A 302 29.85 -4.63 -12.71
N ILE A 303 28.75 -3.88 -12.80
CA ILE A 303 27.53 -4.31 -13.46
C ILE A 303 27.26 -3.38 -14.64
N SER A 304 27.15 -3.98 -15.82
CA SER A 304 26.75 -3.28 -17.04
C SER A 304 25.33 -3.69 -17.41
N ILE A 305 24.45 -2.71 -17.58
CA ILE A 305 23.04 -2.93 -17.92
C ILE A 305 22.83 -2.48 -19.35
N ALA A 306 22.10 -3.27 -20.15
CA ALA A 306 21.62 -2.84 -21.45
C ALA A 306 20.55 -1.77 -21.25
N LEU A 307 20.93 -0.50 -21.39
CA LEU A 307 20.09 0.62 -20.94
C LEU A 307 18.82 0.74 -21.79
N LEU A 308 17.74 1.22 -21.17
CA LEU A 308 16.58 1.80 -21.84
C LEU A 308 16.32 3.15 -21.17
N PRO A 309 16.07 4.22 -21.95
CA PRO A 309 15.87 5.55 -21.39
C PRO A 309 14.62 5.56 -20.50
N GLU A 310 14.71 6.14 -19.31
CA GLU A 310 13.57 6.19 -18.38
C GLU A 310 12.49 7.15 -18.86
N VAL A 311 12.91 8.27 -19.45
CA VAL A 311 12.03 9.27 -20.03
C VAL A 311 12.40 9.44 -21.50
N ILE A 312 11.39 9.30 -22.36
CA ILE A 312 11.50 9.59 -23.80
C ILE A 312 10.65 10.83 -24.05
N ASN A 313 11.30 11.96 -24.34
CA ASN A 313 10.60 13.19 -24.68
C ASN A 313 10.34 13.18 -26.19
N VAL A 314 9.10 12.89 -26.56
CA VAL A 314 8.64 12.97 -27.95
C VAL A 314 7.88 14.27 -28.11
N THR A 315 8.32 15.11 -29.04
CA THR A 315 7.67 16.37 -29.39
C THR A 315 7.47 16.44 -30.90
N SER A 316 6.49 17.22 -31.33
CA SER A 316 6.28 17.54 -32.73
C SER A 316 6.43 19.04 -32.96
N ASN A 317 7.04 19.41 -34.08
CA ASN A 317 7.10 20.77 -34.55
C ASN A 317 6.54 20.85 -35.98
N PRO A 318 5.42 21.56 -36.22
CA PRO A 318 4.58 22.24 -35.22
C PRO A 318 3.85 21.27 -34.27
N GLN A 319 3.41 21.76 -33.10
CA GLN A 319 2.63 20.96 -32.13
C GLN A 319 1.26 20.56 -32.67
N THR A 320 0.69 21.39 -33.55
CA THR A 320 -0.54 21.13 -34.28
C THR A 320 -0.25 21.26 -35.78
N ALA A 321 -0.59 20.24 -36.55
CA ALA A 321 -0.45 20.26 -38.01
C ALA A 321 -1.55 21.13 -38.63
N ASP A 322 -1.18 22.00 -39.57
CA ASP A 322 -2.10 22.96 -40.16
C ASP A 322 -2.48 22.60 -41.60
N CYS A 323 -3.70 22.09 -41.76
CA CYS A 323 -4.32 21.73 -43.03
C CYS A 323 -5.39 22.76 -43.46
N SER A 324 -5.42 23.97 -42.88
CA SER A 324 -6.46 24.95 -43.21
C SER A 324 -6.32 25.54 -44.62
N GLU A 325 -5.10 25.66 -45.14
CA GLU A 325 -4.80 26.32 -46.42
C GLU A 325 -3.90 25.49 -47.36
N SER A 326 -3.54 24.25 -46.96
CA SER A 326 -2.57 23.43 -47.68
C SER A 326 -3.10 22.03 -47.99
N THR A 327 -2.64 21.44 -49.10
CA THR A 327 -2.93 20.03 -49.46
C THR A 327 -2.09 19.03 -48.67
N SER A 328 -1.05 19.51 -47.98
CA SER A 328 -0.18 18.69 -47.14
C SER A 328 0.53 19.55 -46.08
N ALA A 329 0.60 19.07 -44.84
CA ALA A 329 1.33 19.75 -43.76
C ALA A 329 2.61 18.99 -43.41
N LYS A 330 3.73 19.71 -43.20
CA LYS A 330 4.98 19.10 -42.73
C LYS A 330 5.01 19.07 -41.21
N VAL A 331 5.38 17.92 -40.64
CA VAL A 331 5.54 17.73 -39.19
C VAL A 331 6.90 17.10 -38.95
N SER A 332 7.76 17.76 -38.18
CA SER A 332 9.01 17.17 -37.69
C SER A 332 8.76 16.54 -36.33
N LEU A 333 9.05 15.24 -36.21
CA LEU A 333 9.03 14.55 -34.92
C LEU A 333 10.43 14.56 -34.35
N LEU A 334 10.55 14.99 -33.11
CA LEU A 334 11.78 14.99 -32.33
C LEU A 334 11.60 14.06 -31.13
N CYS A 335 12.50 13.10 -31.00
CA CYS A 335 12.60 12.22 -29.86
C CYS A 335 13.94 12.47 -29.16
N SER A 336 13.88 13.07 -27.98
CA SER A 336 15.06 13.40 -27.19
C SER A 336 15.15 12.52 -25.94
N ILE A 337 16.37 12.06 -25.66
CA ILE A 337 16.72 11.32 -24.45
C ILE A 337 17.97 11.93 -23.81
N GLU A 338 18.10 11.76 -22.50
CA GLU A 338 19.32 12.13 -21.77
C GLU A 338 20.54 11.34 -22.29
N ASN A 339 21.74 11.85 -21.99
CA ASN A 339 22.98 11.20 -22.39
C ASN A 339 23.00 9.73 -21.94
N SER A 340 23.49 8.85 -22.79
CA SER A 340 23.54 7.43 -22.50
C SER A 340 24.74 6.80 -23.18
N THR A 341 25.42 5.90 -22.47
CA THR A 341 26.52 5.08 -23.00
C THR A 341 26.01 3.96 -23.91
N GLU A 342 24.70 3.72 -23.95
CA GLU A 342 24.07 2.71 -24.79
C GLU A 342 23.82 3.22 -26.21
N THR A 343 24.02 2.36 -27.20
CA THR A 343 23.77 2.68 -28.61
C THR A 343 22.38 2.19 -28.99
N TYR A 344 21.45 3.12 -29.20
CA TYR A 344 20.06 2.79 -29.55
C TYR A 344 19.83 2.79 -31.06
N LYS A 345 18.95 1.89 -31.52
CA LYS A 345 18.30 2.03 -32.83
C LYS A 345 16.95 2.71 -32.61
N ALA A 346 16.72 3.82 -33.29
CA ALA A 346 15.53 4.64 -33.13
C ALA A 346 14.63 4.59 -34.37
N MET A 347 13.34 4.35 -34.14
CA MET A 347 12.30 4.30 -35.16
C MET A 347 11.21 5.32 -34.82
N LEU A 348 10.96 6.24 -35.75
CA LEU A 348 9.91 7.26 -35.63
C LEU A 348 8.74 6.91 -36.55
N LYS A 349 7.52 7.04 -36.05
CA LYS A 349 6.29 6.75 -36.80
C LYS A 349 5.26 7.85 -36.59
N LEU A 350 4.56 8.22 -37.66
CA LEU A 350 3.41 9.14 -37.65
C LEU A 350 2.25 8.50 -38.43
N GLY A 351 1.15 8.16 -37.74
CA GLY A 351 0.05 7.39 -38.31
C GLY A 351 0.54 6.03 -38.82
N SER A 352 0.46 5.80 -40.13
CA SER A 352 0.94 4.56 -40.76
C SER A 352 2.37 4.66 -41.31
N ALA A 353 2.94 5.86 -41.38
CA ALA A 353 4.25 6.10 -41.98
C ALA A 353 5.37 5.93 -40.96
N GLU A 354 6.38 5.13 -41.29
CA GLU A 354 7.55 4.87 -40.45
C GLU A 354 8.82 5.34 -41.18
N ARG A 355 9.72 6.01 -40.47
CA ARG A 355 10.98 6.53 -41.03
C ARG A 355 12.16 6.29 -40.07
N PRO A 356 13.36 6.02 -40.62
CA PRO A 356 14.59 6.03 -39.83
C PRO A 356 14.88 7.45 -39.37
N SER A 357 15.37 7.60 -38.14
CA SER A 357 15.72 8.90 -37.57
C SER A 357 17.18 9.27 -37.85
N THR A 358 17.46 10.57 -38.01
CA THR A 358 18.82 11.11 -37.91
C THR A 358 19.16 11.39 -36.45
N LYS A 359 20.33 10.92 -36.00
CA LYS A 359 20.86 11.13 -34.65
C LYS A 359 21.70 12.40 -34.61
N GLU A 360 21.42 13.28 -33.67
CA GLU A 360 22.21 14.46 -33.33
C GLU A 360 22.54 14.45 -31.84
N GLU A 361 23.77 14.79 -31.48
CA GLU A 361 24.20 14.94 -30.09
C GLU A 361 24.59 16.38 -29.84
N LEU A 362 23.88 17.04 -28.93
CA LEU A 362 24.16 18.42 -28.55
C LEU A 362 23.98 18.57 -27.03
N ASN A 363 24.99 19.10 -26.34
CA ASN A 363 24.97 19.37 -24.89
C ASN A 363 24.54 18.18 -24.01
N GLY A 364 24.96 16.96 -24.33
CA GLY A 364 24.62 15.77 -23.54
C GLY A 364 23.16 15.31 -23.68
N ILE A 365 22.44 15.75 -24.71
CA ILE A 365 21.11 15.22 -25.08
C ILE A 365 21.24 14.55 -26.44
N ILE A 366 20.76 13.31 -26.54
CA ILE A 366 20.68 12.57 -27.80
C ILE A 366 19.32 12.85 -28.43
N LYS A 367 19.32 13.37 -29.64
CA LYS A 367 18.12 13.73 -30.40
C LYS A 367 17.99 12.87 -31.64
N TYR A 368 16.82 12.27 -31.81
CA TYR A 368 16.42 11.52 -32.99
C TYR A 368 15.32 12.30 -33.69
N ALA A 369 15.57 12.74 -34.92
CA ALA A 369 14.63 13.54 -35.68
C ALA A 369 14.22 12.86 -36.99
N ALA A 370 12.96 13.03 -37.39
CA ALA A 370 12.49 12.68 -38.73
C ALA A 370 11.35 13.61 -39.16
N GLU A 371 11.40 14.04 -40.42
CA GLU A 371 10.31 14.80 -41.03
C GLU A 371 9.25 13.87 -41.61
N PHE A 372 7.98 14.23 -41.44
CA PHE A 372 6.82 13.55 -42.00
C PHE A 372 5.94 14.54 -42.77
N THR A 373 5.15 14.01 -43.69
CA THR A 373 4.16 14.78 -44.46
C THR A 373 2.78 14.23 -44.13
N VAL A 374 1.92 15.08 -43.59
CA VAL A 374 0.52 14.81 -43.29
C VAL A 374 -0.30 15.08 -44.55
N ASP A 375 -1.04 14.08 -45.02
CA ASP A 375 -1.97 14.22 -46.12
C ASP A 375 -3.26 14.89 -45.63
N CYS A 376 -3.47 16.15 -46.03
CA CYS A 376 -4.63 16.93 -45.63
C CYS A 376 -5.91 16.55 -46.41
N MET A 377 -5.80 15.68 -47.42
CA MET A 377 -6.88 15.23 -48.29
C MET A 377 -7.31 13.78 -48.00
N ALA A 378 -6.74 13.13 -46.99
CA ALA A 378 -7.01 11.74 -46.65
C ALA A 378 -8.50 11.47 -46.33
N ASP A 379 -9.01 10.35 -46.83
CA ASP A 379 -10.39 9.91 -46.58
C ASP A 379 -10.63 9.70 -45.06
N GLY A 380 -11.66 10.35 -44.53
CA GLY A 380 -12.03 10.29 -43.11
C GLY A 380 -11.56 11.46 -42.23
N LYS A 381 -10.65 12.32 -42.71
CA LYS A 381 -10.18 13.55 -42.00
C LYS A 381 -9.96 13.35 -40.49
N PRO A 382 -8.97 12.54 -40.08
CA PRO A 382 -8.74 12.26 -38.67
C PRO A 382 -8.42 13.54 -37.90
N SER A 383 -8.98 13.67 -36.70
CA SER A 383 -8.81 14.87 -35.85
C SER A 383 -7.39 15.03 -35.30
N SER A 384 -6.64 13.92 -35.19
CA SER A 384 -5.23 13.86 -34.79
C SER A 384 -4.57 12.60 -35.37
N LEU A 385 -3.24 12.62 -35.49
CA LEU A 385 -2.42 11.45 -35.83
C LEU A 385 -1.60 11.01 -34.62
N GLU A 386 -1.45 9.70 -34.44
CA GLU A 386 -0.57 9.15 -33.42
C GLU A 386 0.88 9.19 -33.90
N ALA A 387 1.75 9.81 -33.13
CA ALA A 387 3.19 9.83 -33.34
C ALA A 387 3.86 8.96 -32.28
N SER A 388 4.83 8.12 -32.66
CA SER A 388 5.56 7.27 -31.73
C SER A 388 7.06 7.30 -31.98
N CYS A 389 7.84 7.30 -30.91
CA CYS A 389 9.26 7.01 -30.92
C CYS A 389 9.51 5.66 -30.26
N THR A 390 10.16 4.74 -30.97
CA THR A 390 10.55 3.43 -30.46
C THR A 390 12.07 3.32 -30.46
N LEU A 391 12.65 3.00 -29.31
CA LEU A 391 14.08 2.82 -29.12
C LEU A 391 14.38 1.36 -28.79
N GLU A 392 15.34 0.76 -29.51
CA GLU A 392 15.86 -0.59 -29.30
C GLU A 392 17.27 -0.53 -28.71
N ASN A 393 17.55 -1.29 -27.65
CA ASN A 393 18.89 -1.39 -27.04
C ASN A 393 19.74 -2.55 -27.61
N SER A 394 20.97 -2.73 -27.11
CA SER A 394 21.89 -3.79 -27.57
C SER A 394 21.46 -5.23 -27.28
N LEU A 395 20.48 -5.44 -26.39
CA LEU A 395 19.86 -6.75 -26.13
C LEU A 395 18.46 -6.88 -26.75
N SER A 396 18.15 -6.06 -27.76
CA SER A 396 16.89 -6.06 -28.51
C SER A 396 15.64 -5.85 -27.65
N GLN A 397 15.77 -5.16 -26.52
CA GLN A 397 14.64 -4.68 -25.74
C GLN A 397 14.14 -3.36 -26.32
N LEU A 398 12.83 -3.21 -26.40
CA LEU A 398 12.17 -2.05 -27.01
C LEU A 398 11.48 -1.19 -25.95
N ARG A 399 11.59 0.13 -26.09
CA ARG A 399 10.76 1.09 -25.35
C ARG A 399 10.11 2.06 -26.32
N ASN A 400 8.80 2.21 -26.24
CA ASN A 400 8.03 3.13 -27.06
C ASN A 400 7.45 4.27 -26.23
N ARG A 401 7.25 5.41 -26.89
CA ARG A 401 6.49 6.53 -26.36
C ARG A 401 5.64 7.12 -27.47
N THR A 402 4.36 7.33 -27.20
CA THR A 402 3.41 7.89 -28.16
C THR A 402 2.89 9.24 -27.71
N ILE A 403 2.63 10.12 -28.66
CA ILE A 403 1.95 11.42 -28.50
C ILE A 403 0.90 11.55 -29.60
N ARG A 404 -0.06 12.45 -29.42
CA ARG A 404 -1.02 12.82 -30.47
C ARG A 404 -0.62 14.13 -31.09
N VAL A 405 -0.64 14.22 -32.41
CA VAL A 405 -0.43 15.43 -33.20
C VAL A 405 -1.78 15.87 -33.76
N PRO A 406 -2.45 16.88 -33.19
CA PRO A 406 -3.72 17.38 -33.68
C PRO A 406 -3.59 17.99 -35.08
N ILE A 407 -4.67 17.93 -35.88
CA ILE A 407 -4.71 18.51 -37.23
C ILE A 407 -5.82 19.57 -37.29
N ILE A 408 -5.52 20.78 -37.77
CA ILE A 408 -6.52 21.83 -38.02
C ILE A 408 -7.00 21.74 -39.47
N TYR A 409 -8.30 21.55 -39.67
CA TYR A 409 -8.95 21.65 -40.98
C TYR A 409 -9.63 23.01 -41.18
N PRO A 410 -10.04 23.38 -42.41
CA PRO A 410 -10.60 24.71 -42.71
C PRO A 410 -11.82 25.13 -41.87
N SER A 411 -12.61 24.18 -41.36
CA SER A 411 -13.79 24.43 -40.52
C SER A 411 -13.51 24.41 -39.01
N ASP A 412 -12.30 24.06 -38.59
CA ASP A 412 -11.97 23.87 -37.19
C ASP A 412 -11.70 25.21 -36.48
N LEU A 413 -12.11 25.29 -35.21
CA LEU A 413 -11.74 26.39 -34.34
C LEU A 413 -10.29 26.21 -33.85
N PHE A 414 -9.53 27.29 -33.78
CA PHE A 414 -8.14 27.30 -33.31
C PHE A 414 -7.78 28.63 -32.67
N CYS A 415 -6.73 28.61 -31.84
CA CYS A 415 -6.10 29.79 -31.28
C CYS A 415 -4.91 30.18 -32.15
N ALA A 416 -4.85 31.46 -32.53
CA ALA A 416 -3.76 31.98 -33.34
C ALA A 416 -2.45 32.00 -32.55
N GLU A 417 -1.33 31.97 -33.27
CA GLU A 417 -0.01 32.18 -32.67
C GLU A 417 0.03 33.52 -31.93
N GLU A 418 0.49 33.51 -30.68
CA GLU A 418 0.55 34.68 -29.81
C GLU A 418 1.95 34.81 -29.20
N LEU A 419 2.49 36.03 -29.17
CA LEU A 419 3.80 36.32 -28.61
C LEU A 419 3.61 37.22 -27.38
N VAL A 420 3.87 36.67 -26.19
CA VAL A 420 3.67 37.33 -24.90
C VAL A 420 5.03 37.39 -24.19
N GLU A 421 5.58 38.58 -23.98
CA GLU A 421 6.84 38.77 -23.22
C GLU A 421 7.97 37.82 -23.70
N GLU A 422 8.27 37.83 -24.99
CA GLU A 422 9.28 36.97 -25.66
C GLU A 422 8.94 35.47 -25.71
N ARG A 423 7.82 35.03 -25.12
CA ARG A 423 7.32 33.65 -25.19
C ARG A 423 6.38 33.48 -26.38
N LYS A 424 6.68 32.50 -27.22
CA LYS A 424 5.93 32.22 -28.45
C LYS A 424 4.97 31.05 -28.24
N TRP A 425 3.67 31.33 -28.12
CA TRP A 425 2.62 30.33 -28.06
C TRP A 425 2.24 29.86 -29.48
N PRO A 426 2.42 28.57 -29.83
CA PRO A 426 2.19 28.08 -31.19
C PRO A 426 0.69 28.02 -31.53
N LYS A 427 0.35 28.15 -32.82
CA LYS A 427 -1.01 27.92 -33.32
C LYS A 427 -1.53 26.55 -32.86
N THR A 428 -2.67 26.52 -32.17
CA THR A 428 -3.17 25.33 -31.47
C THR A 428 -4.66 25.11 -31.71
N LYS A 429 -5.07 23.86 -31.94
CA LYS A 429 -6.47 23.48 -32.19
C LYS A 429 -7.35 23.70 -30.94
N ASN A 430 -8.62 24.01 -31.14
CA ASN A 430 -9.58 24.15 -30.05
C ASN A 430 -9.64 22.90 -29.16
N ASN A 431 -9.69 23.12 -27.84
CA ASN A 431 -9.68 22.12 -26.78
C ASN A 431 -8.36 21.34 -26.61
N GLU A 432 -7.31 21.72 -27.34
CA GLU A 432 -5.94 21.23 -27.13
C GLU A 432 -5.14 22.20 -26.26
N THR A 433 -4.05 21.70 -25.67
CA THR A 433 -3.17 22.47 -24.77
C THR A 433 -1.80 22.65 -25.42
N ALA A 434 -1.40 23.91 -25.59
CA ALA A 434 -0.05 24.26 -26.01
C ALA A 434 0.92 24.12 -24.84
N ILE A 435 2.14 23.65 -25.12
CA ILE A 435 3.20 23.45 -24.13
C ILE A 435 4.46 24.18 -24.59
N ILE A 436 5.08 24.96 -23.73
CA ILE A 436 6.37 25.62 -24.00
C ILE A 436 7.33 25.39 -22.83
N ASP A 437 8.64 25.51 -23.08
CA ASP A 437 9.64 25.44 -22.02
C ASP A 437 9.65 26.71 -21.16
N CYS A 438 10.07 26.56 -19.90
CA CYS A 438 10.26 27.70 -19.01
C CYS A 438 11.40 28.62 -19.52
N THR A 439 11.12 29.92 -19.63
CA THR A 439 12.09 30.92 -20.12
C THR A 439 12.81 31.69 -19.00
N ALA A 440 12.34 31.57 -17.75
CA ALA A 440 12.91 32.28 -16.61
C ALA A 440 14.27 31.71 -16.19
N THR A 441 15.28 32.57 -16.03
CA THR A 441 16.63 32.18 -15.61
C THR A 441 16.64 31.51 -14.24
N GLY A 442 17.31 30.36 -14.10
CA GLY A 442 17.41 29.60 -12.84
C GLY A 442 16.21 28.69 -12.54
N ARG A 443 15.21 28.66 -13.43
CA ARG A 443 14.04 27.78 -13.34
C ARG A 443 13.99 26.83 -14.52
N GLN A 444 13.38 25.67 -14.32
CA GLN A 444 13.21 24.63 -15.33
C GLN A 444 11.80 24.03 -15.25
N GLY A 445 11.38 23.34 -16.30
CA GLY A 445 10.02 22.77 -16.39
C GLY A 445 9.28 23.26 -17.62
N LEU A 446 7.96 23.20 -17.57
CA LEU A 446 7.08 23.49 -18.70
C LEU A 446 6.01 24.52 -18.31
N MET A 447 5.55 25.30 -19.28
CA MET A 447 4.37 26.14 -19.18
C MET A 447 3.28 25.60 -20.12
N LYS A 448 2.02 25.72 -19.71
CA LYS A 448 0.88 25.19 -20.45
C LYS A 448 -0.18 26.27 -20.66
N ARG A 449 -0.89 26.20 -21.79
CA ARG A 449 -2.04 27.08 -22.07
C ARG A 449 -3.08 26.35 -22.92
N LYS A 450 -4.33 26.33 -22.46
CA LYS A 450 -5.44 25.65 -23.15
C LYS A 450 -6.06 26.57 -24.20
N CYS A 451 -6.36 26.06 -25.38
CA CYS A 451 -7.10 26.80 -26.40
C CYS A 451 -8.61 26.60 -26.23
N ILE A 452 -9.37 27.68 -26.03
CA ILE A 452 -10.82 27.66 -25.81
C ILE A 452 -11.53 28.46 -26.92
N GLY A 453 -12.08 27.74 -27.88
CA GLY A 453 -12.67 28.29 -29.09
C GLY A 453 -11.61 28.96 -29.98
N LYS A 454 -11.55 30.30 -29.90
CA LYS A 454 -10.56 31.14 -30.60
C LYS A 454 -9.70 31.96 -29.64
N LYS A 455 -9.89 31.82 -28.34
CA LYS A 455 -9.18 32.56 -27.30
C LYS A 455 -8.31 31.61 -26.50
N TRP A 456 -7.11 32.08 -26.17
CA TRP A 456 -6.26 31.39 -25.24
C TRP A 456 -6.83 31.50 -23.81
N GLY A 457 -6.79 30.40 -23.08
CA GLY A 457 -7.05 30.37 -21.64
C GLY A 457 -5.89 30.96 -20.83
N GLU A 458 -5.98 30.80 -19.51
CA GLU A 458 -4.94 31.27 -18.58
C GLU A 458 -3.64 30.46 -18.71
N GLU A 459 -2.52 31.13 -18.43
CA GLU A 459 -1.19 30.52 -18.44
C GLU A 459 -0.96 29.74 -17.14
N VAL A 460 -0.63 28.45 -17.25
CA VAL A 460 -0.26 27.61 -16.11
C VAL A 460 1.25 27.36 -16.14
N SER A 461 1.95 27.91 -15.15
CA SER A 461 3.40 27.75 -15.01
C SER A 461 3.73 26.58 -14.08
N LEU A 462 4.39 25.54 -14.61
CA LEU A 462 4.96 24.43 -13.83
C LEU A 462 6.48 24.60 -13.68
N CYS A 463 6.98 25.83 -13.80
CA CYS A 463 8.41 26.11 -13.64
C CYS A 463 8.81 25.95 -12.18
N VAL A 464 9.90 25.22 -11.93
CA VAL A 464 10.45 24.92 -10.61
C VAL A 464 11.88 25.46 -10.48
N LYS A 465 12.28 25.87 -9.27
CA LYS A 465 13.68 26.19 -8.94
C LYS A 465 14.56 24.98 -9.29
N ALA A 466 15.66 25.17 -10.03
CA ALA A 466 16.52 24.06 -10.46
C ALA A 466 17.05 23.23 -9.26
N VAL A 467 17.39 23.90 -8.16
CA VAL A 467 17.83 23.25 -6.91
C VAL A 467 16.73 22.38 -6.30
N LEU A 468 15.48 22.84 -6.27
CA LEU A 468 14.35 22.09 -5.74
C LEU A 468 14.05 20.85 -6.60
N ASN A 469 14.19 20.96 -7.92
CA ASN A 469 14.10 19.79 -8.79
C ASN A 469 15.20 18.75 -8.50
N ASN A 470 16.43 19.20 -8.19
CA ASN A 470 17.50 18.28 -7.78
C ASN A 470 17.16 17.56 -6.47
N VAL A 471 16.54 18.24 -5.50
CA VAL A 471 16.04 17.61 -4.27
C VAL A 471 14.99 16.55 -4.60
N ALA A 472 14.09 16.82 -5.54
CA ALA A 472 13.10 15.82 -5.99
C ALA A 472 13.72 14.61 -6.69
N LEU A 473 14.81 14.80 -7.43
CA LEU A 473 15.58 13.68 -8.00
C LEU A 473 16.29 12.88 -6.91
N GLN A 474 16.87 13.53 -5.90
CA GLN A 474 17.50 12.87 -4.75
C GLN A 474 16.49 12.06 -3.93
N ALA A 475 15.28 12.58 -3.73
CA ALA A 475 14.21 11.84 -3.06
C ALA A 475 13.79 10.58 -3.85
N LYS A 476 13.78 10.66 -5.19
CA LYS A 476 13.53 9.48 -6.03
C LYS A 476 14.66 8.46 -5.95
N ASP A 477 15.92 8.90 -5.97
CA ASP A 477 17.08 8.03 -5.78
C ASP A 477 16.99 7.34 -4.41
N PHE A 478 16.64 8.08 -3.35
CA PHE A 478 16.42 7.57 -2.01
C PHE A 478 15.32 6.50 -1.95
N GLU A 479 14.16 6.76 -2.56
CA GLU A 479 13.03 5.81 -2.60
C GLU A 479 13.40 4.49 -3.27
N LYS A 480 14.21 4.55 -4.34
CA LYS A 480 14.72 3.38 -5.06
C LYS A 480 15.75 2.57 -4.26
N GLY A 481 16.37 3.16 -3.24
CA GLY A 481 17.37 2.52 -2.38
C GLY A 481 18.78 3.12 -2.49
N LEU A 482 18.96 4.19 -3.28
CA LEU A 482 20.25 4.84 -3.49
C LEU A 482 20.42 6.04 -2.56
N GLY A 483 21.42 5.99 -1.68
CA GLY A 483 21.54 6.97 -0.60
C GLY A 483 20.46 6.82 0.47
N ALA A 484 19.77 5.68 0.49
CA ALA A 484 18.71 5.34 1.45
C ALA A 484 19.27 5.07 2.85
N THR A 485 19.80 6.12 3.49
CA THR A 485 20.34 6.10 4.85
C THR A 485 19.69 7.20 5.70
N PRO A 486 19.77 7.14 7.04
CA PRO A 486 19.21 8.19 7.89
C PRO A 486 19.76 9.59 7.56
N GLU A 487 21.04 9.68 7.19
CA GLU A 487 21.70 10.91 6.79
C GLU A 487 21.20 11.41 5.42
N GLY A 488 20.94 10.51 4.48
CA GLY A 488 20.36 10.84 3.19
C GLY A 488 18.95 11.45 3.33
N ALA A 489 18.11 10.87 4.19
CA ALA A 489 16.79 11.41 4.49
C ALA A 489 16.87 12.81 5.12
N GLN A 490 17.81 12.99 6.05
CA GLN A 490 18.04 14.29 6.71
C GLN A 490 18.48 15.35 5.70
N PHE A 491 19.41 15.01 4.81
CA PHE A 491 19.86 15.91 3.76
C PHE A 491 18.72 16.34 2.83
N ILE A 492 17.82 15.43 2.45
CA ILE A 492 16.67 15.73 1.60
C ILE A 492 15.73 16.73 2.28
N PHE A 493 15.30 16.47 3.52
CA PHE A 493 14.38 17.38 4.23
C PHE A 493 15.02 18.72 4.59
N GLN A 494 16.30 18.73 4.97
CA GLN A 494 17.04 19.96 5.23
C GLN A 494 17.18 20.80 3.94
N SER A 495 17.52 20.16 2.82
CA SER A 495 17.61 20.83 1.52
C SER A 495 16.24 21.35 1.07
N LEU A 496 15.18 20.59 1.29
CA LEU A 496 13.82 21.01 0.99
C LEU A 496 13.47 22.27 1.79
N LYS A 497 13.61 22.24 3.12
CA LYS A 497 13.38 23.39 4.00
C LYS A 497 14.14 24.63 3.57
N ASN A 498 15.43 24.52 3.32
CA ASN A 498 16.26 25.67 2.94
C ASN A 498 15.79 26.31 1.62
N ASN A 499 15.26 25.51 0.69
CA ASN A 499 14.79 26.02 -0.61
C ASN A 499 13.32 26.46 -0.59
N THR A 500 12.56 26.11 0.46
CA THR A 500 11.16 26.50 0.63
C THR A 500 10.93 27.62 1.63
N ALA A 501 11.91 27.95 2.48
CA ALA A 501 11.77 28.89 3.60
C ALA A 501 11.57 30.37 3.19
N GLU A 502 11.99 30.76 1.99
CA GLU A 502 11.88 32.16 1.52
C GLU A 502 10.44 32.52 1.13
N GLU A 503 9.82 33.42 1.90
CA GLU A 503 8.45 33.88 1.66
C GLU A 503 8.34 34.71 0.36
N GLY A 504 7.33 34.40 -0.46
CA GLY A 504 7.01 35.17 -1.67
C GLY A 504 7.73 34.75 -2.96
N GLU A 505 8.71 33.84 -2.89
CA GLU A 505 9.43 33.36 -4.10
C GLU A 505 8.95 32.01 -4.65
N ASN A 506 8.17 31.26 -3.87
CA ASN A 506 7.72 29.94 -4.27
C ASN A 506 6.53 30.06 -5.24
N SER A 507 6.64 29.40 -6.38
CA SER A 507 5.59 29.29 -7.39
C SER A 507 4.74 28.02 -7.20
N PHE A 508 3.63 27.91 -7.92
CA PHE A 508 2.83 26.69 -8.00
C PHE A 508 3.68 25.45 -8.38
N GLY A 509 4.62 25.60 -9.32
CA GLY A 509 5.55 24.53 -9.71
C GLY A 509 6.48 24.09 -8.58
N ASP A 510 6.89 25.00 -7.69
CA ASP A 510 7.69 24.68 -6.51
C ASP A 510 6.87 23.89 -5.49
N VAL A 511 5.65 24.35 -5.20
CA VAL A 511 4.71 23.65 -4.30
C VAL A 511 4.47 22.24 -4.80
N LYS A 512 4.10 22.08 -6.08
CA LYS A 512 3.86 20.77 -6.70
C LYS A 512 5.07 19.84 -6.60
N THR A 513 6.28 20.39 -6.77
CA THR A 513 7.52 19.62 -6.63
C THR A 513 7.76 19.21 -5.18
N ALA A 514 7.59 20.12 -4.22
CA ALA A 514 7.72 19.81 -2.79
C ALA A 514 6.71 18.75 -2.33
N VAL A 515 5.46 18.83 -2.79
CA VAL A 515 4.44 17.78 -2.54
C VAL A 515 4.88 16.43 -3.10
N SER A 516 5.46 16.41 -4.31
CA SER A 516 6.02 15.19 -4.88
C SER A 516 7.19 14.63 -4.06
N VAL A 517 8.03 15.49 -3.45
CA VAL A 517 9.06 15.05 -2.49
C VAL A 517 8.43 14.40 -1.27
N PHE A 518 7.41 15.02 -0.66
CA PHE A 518 6.71 14.43 0.48
C PHE A 518 6.10 13.08 0.14
N GLU A 519 5.43 12.97 -1.01
CA GLU A 519 4.85 11.72 -1.49
C GLU A 519 5.92 10.63 -1.69
N THR A 520 7.05 11.00 -2.29
CA THR A 520 8.17 10.07 -2.57
C THR A 520 8.82 9.60 -1.27
N MET A 521 9.07 10.50 -0.32
CA MET A 521 9.62 10.14 0.98
C MET A 521 8.63 9.30 1.81
N ASN A 522 7.33 9.54 1.68
CA ASN A 522 6.31 8.69 2.29
C ASN A 522 6.36 7.27 1.73
N LYS A 523 6.49 7.10 0.41
CA LYS A 523 6.67 5.79 -0.22
C LYS A 523 7.95 5.11 0.23
N ALA A 524 9.05 5.85 0.31
CA ALA A 524 10.34 5.35 0.78
C ALA A 524 10.28 4.82 2.22
N SER A 525 9.42 5.40 3.06
CA SER A 525 9.27 5.00 4.47
C SER A 525 8.81 3.55 4.67
N ALA A 526 8.23 2.93 3.64
CA ALA A 526 7.84 1.52 3.66
C ALA A 526 9.05 0.57 3.73
N ASN A 527 10.17 0.96 3.10
CA ASN A 527 11.40 0.15 3.04
C ASN A 527 12.48 0.67 3.99
N MET A 528 12.57 2.00 4.15
CA MET A 528 13.58 2.67 4.97
C MET A 528 12.91 3.45 6.11
N PRO A 529 13.07 3.04 7.38
CA PRO A 529 12.42 3.72 8.50
C PRO A 529 12.92 5.15 8.67
N LEU A 530 11.98 6.09 8.79
CA LEU A 530 12.25 7.51 8.99
C LEU A 530 12.27 7.85 10.48
N GLY A 531 13.33 8.54 10.93
CA GLY A 531 13.55 8.91 12.34
C GLY A 531 12.99 10.28 12.73
N GLU A 532 12.84 10.51 14.04
CA GLU A 532 12.32 11.76 14.60
C GLU A 532 13.19 13.00 14.32
N ASN A 533 14.48 12.81 14.02
CA ASN A 533 15.40 13.90 13.65
C ASN A 533 14.97 14.66 12.38
N LEU A 534 14.13 14.04 11.54
CA LEU A 534 13.59 14.65 10.32
C LEU A 534 12.40 15.56 10.59
N LEU A 535 11.78 15.44 11.78
CA LEU A 535 10.46 15.99 12.05
C LEU A 535 10.42 17.52 11.91
N ALA A 536 11.43 18.22 12.45
CA ALA A 536 11.49 19.67 12.40
C ALA A 536 11.58 20.18 10.94
N ASP A 537 12.51 19.63 10.16
CA ASP A 537 12.73 20.08 8.77
C ASP A 537 11.57 19.71 7.85
N PHE A 538 10.94 18.56 8.08
CA PHE A 538 9.71 18.16 7.39
C PHE A 538 8.55 19.12 7.70
N ILE A 539 8.25 19.38 8.99
CA ILE A 539 7.10 20.20 9.35
C ILE A 539 7.31 21.67 8.93
N ASP A 540 8.52 22.20 9.05
CA ASP A 540 8.86 23.54 8.58
C ASP A 540 8.67 23.68 7.07
N SER A 541 9.21 22.74 6.29
CA SER A 541 9.07 22.77 4.82
C SER A 541 7.61 22.63 4.38
N ALA A 542 6.84 21.74 5.01
CA ALA A 542 5.41 21.59 4.74
C ALA A 542 4.65 22.87 5.11
N SER A 543 4.96 23.48 6.26
CA SER A 543 4.35 24.73 6.72
C SER A 543 4.58 25.89 5.76
N SER A 544 5.79 26.02 5.22
CA SER A 544 6.11 27.05 4.20
C SER A 544 5.31 26.88 2.91
N MET A 545 4.95 25.66 2.52
CA MET A 545 4.13 25.42 1.31
C MET A 545 2.69 25.92 1.46
N LEU A 546 2.20 26.07 2.69
CA LEU A 546 0.88 26.63 2.95
C LEU A 546 0.84 28.18 2.80
N ASN A 547 1.98 28.87 2.82
CA ASN A 547 2.04 30.34 2.61
C ASN A 547 1.87 30.76 1.14
N VAL A 548 1.92 29.82 0.19
CA VAL A 548 1.90 30.09 -1.26
C VAL A 548 0.46 30.03 -1.80
N THR A 549 0.14 30.81 -2.83
CA THR A 549 -1.11 30.67 -3.59
C THR A 549 -1.06 29.44 -4.50
N TRP A 550 -2.00 28.52 -4.30
CA TRP A 550 -2.09 27.27 -5.06
C TRP A 550 -3.04 27.37 -6.25
N GLU A 551 -3.70 28.51 -6.38
CA GLU A 551 -4.66 28.78 -7.45
C GLU A 551 -3.91 28.95 -8.77
N VAL A 552 -4.29 28.10 -9.71
CA VAL A 552 -3.98 28.18 -11.13
C VAL A 552 -5.32 28.23 -11.86
N GLY A 553 -5.36 28.73 -13.10
CA GLY A 553 -6.60 28.82 -13.89
C GLY A 553 -7.35 27.50 -14.13
N ASP A 554 -6.86 26.39 -13.60
CA ASP A 554 -7.48 25.07 -13.55
C ASP A 554 -7.75 24.64 -12.10
N GLN A 555 -9.01 24.76 -11.67
CA GLN A 555 -9.44 24.42 -10.30
C GLN A 555 -9.29 22.92 -9.96
N GLU A 556 -9.33 22.04 -10.97
CA GLU A 556 -9.15 20.58 -10.80
C GLU A 556 -7.70 20.26 -10.41
N GLU A 557 -6.73 20.95 -11.05
CA GLU A 557 -5.31 20.76 -10.76
C GLU A 557 -4.95 21.23 -9.35
N SER A 558 -5.49 22.37 -8.90
CA SER A 558 -5.29 22.87 -7.53
C SER A 558 -5.93 21.96 -6.47
N GLY A 559 -7.14 21.45 -6.73
CA GLY A 559 -7.84 20.57 -5.80
C GLY A 559 -7.17 19.21 -5.65
N THR A 560 -6.68 18.65 -6.76
CA THR A 560 -5.89 17.40 -6.76
C THR A 560 -4.60 17.57 -5.97
N LEU A 561 -3.90 18.70 -6.15
CA LEU A 561 -2.68 19.00 -5.39
C LEU A 561 -2.95 19.13 -3.89
N ALA A 562 -4.06 19.77 -3.48
CA ALA A 562 -4.49 19.86 -2.09
C ALA A 562 -4.72 18.48 -1.45
N SER A 563 -5.40 17.56 -2.15
CA SER A 563 -5.57 16.20 -1.62
C SER A 563 -4.26 15.41 -1.58
N GLN A 564 -3.38 15.57 -2.58
CA GLN A 564 -2.07 14.91 -2.58
C GLN A 564 -1.20 15.39 -1.43
N TYR A 565 -1.21 16.70 -1.15
CA TYR A 565 -0.53 17.28 -0.01
C TYR A 565 -1.03 16.71 1.31
N LEU A 566 -2.35 16.74 1.53
CA LEU A 566 -2.96 16.19 2.76
C LEU A 566 -2.54 14.74 2.98
N SER A 567 -2.70 13.89 1.95
CA SER A 567 -2.35 12.48 2.02
C SER A 567 -0.85 12.25 2.26
N SER A 568 0.03 13.07 1.68
CA SER A 568 1.48 12.93 1.82
C SER A 568 1.96 13.35 3.21
N VAL A 569 1.43 14.47 3.73
CA VAL A 569 1.75 14.96 5.07
C VAL A 569 1.22 14.00 6.14
N GLU A 570 -0.03 13.55 6.04
CA GLU A 570 -0.60 12.57 6.95
C GLU A 570 0.18 11.24 6.91
N GLY A 571 0.53 10.77 5.72
CA GLY A 571 1.35 9.57 5.53
C GLY A 571 2.73 9.67 6.18
N LEU A 572 3.42 10.80 6.03
CA LEU A 572 4.71 11.04 6.67
C LEU A 572 4.60 11.15 8.19
N VAL A 573 3.61 11.88 8.71
CA VAL A 573 3.35 11.97 10.16
C VAL A 573 3.12 10.57 10.74
N LYS A 574 2.35 9.72 10.04
CA LYS A 574 2.14 8.34 10.42
C LYS A 574 3.44 7.53 10.41
N SER A 575 4.23 7.64 9.35
CA SER A 575 5.39 6.76 9.09
C SER A 575 6.67 7.15 9.83
N ILE A 576 6.85 8.43 10.17
CA ILE A 576 7.99 8.90 10.98
C ILE A 576 7.87 8.34 12.40
N ARG A 577 8.94 7.66 12.86
CA ARG A 577 9.00 7.07 14.20
C ARG A 577 9.38 8.14 15.22
N ILE A 578 8.41 8.54 16.05
CA ILE A 578 8.57 9.58 17.07
C ILE A 578 8.68 8.91 18.45
N ASN A 579 9.89 8.85 19.00
CA ASN A 579 10.16 8.13 20.24
C ASN A 579 10.08 9.05 21.46
N ALA A 580 10.70 10.22 21.40
CA ALA A 580 10.81 11.13 22.54
C ALA A 580 9.96 12.40 22.39
N SER A 581 9.90 13.00 21.20
CA SER A 581 9.24 14.30 21.00
C SER A 581 7.75 14.28 21.34
N GLU A 582 7.24 15.35 21.94
CA GLU A 582 5.80 15.53 22.23
C GLU A 582 5.03 16.11 21.04
N GLY A 583 5.73 16.46 19.96
CA GLY A 583 5.16 17.15 18.81
C GLY A 583 6.16 18.14 18.21
N TYR A 584 5.72 18.89 17.21
CA TYR A 584 6.46 20.00 16.63
C TYR A 584 5.47 21.04 16.09
N ASN A 585 5.71 22.32 16.41
CA ASN A 585 4.85 23.42 16.02
C ASN A 585 5.61 24.36 15.07
N SER A 586 5.01 24.63 13.92
CA SER A 586 5.41 25.65 12.97
C SER A 586 4.26 26.64 12.76
N THR A 587 4.41 27.59 11.83
CA THR A 587 3.44 28.69 11.62
C THR A 587 2.05 28.19 11.20
N ASN A 588 1.98 27.30 10.21
CA ASN A 588 0.73 26.81 9.62
C ASN A 588 0.43 25.34 9.95
N ILE A 589 1.35 24.65 10.63
CA ILE A 589 1.23 23.23 11.00
C ILE A 589 1.58 23.04 12.46
N GLN A 590 0.72 22.36 13.21
CA GLN A 590 0.98 21.93 14.58
C GLN A 590 0.80 20.43 14.68
N LEU A 591 1.86 19.71 15.01
CA LEU A 591 1.84 18.29 15.31
C LEU A 591 1.93 18.10 16.81
N GLN A 592 1.01 17.33 17.37
CA GLN A 592 0.99 16.94 18.78
C GLN A 592 0.94 15.43 18.90
N VAL A 593 1.75 14.89 19.81
CA VAL A 593 1.88 13.45 20.05
C VAL A 593 1.42 13.12 21.46
N CYS A 594 0.79 11.96 21.58
CA CYS A 594 0.21 11.47 22.80
C CYS A 594 0.59 10.00 22.95
N ARG A 595 1.19 9.61 24.08
CA ARG A 595 1.65 8.25 24.36
C ARG A 595 0.91 7.71 25.58
N SER A 596 0.38 6.49 25.47
CA SER A 596 -0.21 5.65 26.54
C SER A 596 -1.04 6.38 27.62
N GLY A 597 -2.37 6.22 27.55
CA GLY A 597 -3.31 6.63 28.59
C GLY A 597 -4.74 6.19 28.26
N ASN A 598 -5.62 6.06 29.27
CA ASN A 598 -7.05 5.73 29.06
C ASN A 598 -7.81 6.82 28.27
N SER A 599 -7.25 8.03 28.20
CA SER A 599 -7.76 9.13 27.38
C SER A 599 -6.60 9.98 26.88
N CYS A 600 -6.67 10.40 25.62
CA CYS A 600 -5.72 11.34 25.05
C CYS A 600 -6.44 12.66 24.72
N ASN A 601 -5.98 13.76 25.32
CA ASN A 601 -6.44 15.11 24.98
C ASN A 601 -5.25 15.96 24.50
N ARG A 602 -5.35 16.48 23.27
CA ARG A 602 -4.35 17.35 22.64
C ARG A 602 -5.03 18.47 21.86
N THR A 603 -4.43 19.65 21.88
CA THR A 603 -4.96 20.83 21.19
C THR A 603 -4.05 21.19 20.01
N VAL A 604 -4.63 21.38 18.83
CA VAL A 604 -3.93 21.93 17.66
C VAL A 604 -4.66 23.17 17.16
N PHE A 605 -3.99 24.32 17.15
CA PHE A 605 -4.55 25.62 16.77
C PHE A 605 -5.90 25.96 17.44
N GLY A 606 -6.06 25.60 18.71
CA GLY A 606 -7.29 25.81 19.49
C GLY A 606 -8.40 24.79 19.23
N VAL A 607 -8.15 23.75 18.44
CA VAL A 607 -9.05 22.59 18.29
C VAL A 607 -8.63 21.49 19.25
N ASP A 608 -9.47 21.17 20.23
CA ASP A 608 -9.20 20.08 21.17
C ASP A 608 -9.58 18.74 20.54
N VAL A 609 -8.68 17.77 20.61
CA VAL A 609 -8.86 16.42 20.10
C VAL A 609 -8.85 15.47 21.28
N GLU A 610 -10.01 14.92 21.57
CA GLU A 610 -10.23 13.93 22.62
C GLU A 610 -10.41 12.55 21.98
N LEU A 611 -9.50 11.63 22.31
CA LEU A 611 -9.57 10.23 21.91
C LEU A 611 -9.86 9.38 23.15
N ASN A 612 -10.99 8.68 23.14
CA ASN A 612 -11.35 7.73 24.19
C ASN A 612 -11.02 6.30 23.75
N ALA A 613 -9.73 6.01 23.55
CA ALA A 613 -9.25 4.68 23.14
C ALA A 613 -7.92 4.33 23.82
N THR A 614 -7.70 3.04 24.07
CA THR A 614 -6.42 2.48 24.53
C THR A 614 -5.46 2.37 23.34
N ALA A 615 -5.01 3.52 22.84
CA ALA A 615 -3.97 3.60 21.81
C ALA A 615 -2.58 3.66 22.45
N ASP A 616 -1.60 2.94 21.88
CA ASP A 616 -0.20 3.05 22.30
C ASP A 616 0.34 4.46 22.02
N MET A 617 0.00 5.00 20.84
CA MET A 617 0.38 6.34 20.41
C MET A 617 -0.71 6.95 19.50
N MET A 618 -0.97 8.23 19.71
CA MET A 618 -1.81 9.05 18.83
C MET A 618 -1.01 10.27 18.38
N LYS A 619 -1.01 10.54 17.08
CA LYS A 619 -0.37 11.71 16.44
C LYS A 619 -1.46 12.54 15.79
N THR A 620 -1.61 13.79 16.23
CA THR A 620 -2.61 14.72 15.71
C THR A 620 -1.92 15.91 15.05
N VAL A 621 -2.26 16.16 13.79
CA VAL A 621 -1.75 17.28 13.01
C VAL A 621 -2.89 18.25 12.65
N GLY A 622 -2.69 19.53 12.95
CA GLY A 622 -3.54 20.63 12.47
C GLY A 622 -2.85 21.34 11.31
N LEU A 623 -3.59 21.58 10.23
CA LEU A 623 -3.13 22.19 8.98
C LEU A 623 -3.97 23.42 8.66
N GLN A 624 -3.40 24.62 8.80
CA GLN A 624 -4.08 25.87 8.44
C GLN A 624 -4.06 26.14 6.94
N TYR A 625 -5.06 26.89 6.46
CA TYR A 625 -5.29 27.30 5.06
C TYR A 625 -5.40 26.15 4.04
N LEU A 626 -5.60 24.92 4.50
CA LEU A 626 -5.75 23.77 3.60
C LEU A 626 -7.22 23.49 3.27
N ALA A 627 -8.13 23.71 4.21
CA ALA A 627 -9.56 23.37 4.06
C ALA A 627 -10.22 24.11 2.89
N ASN A 628 -9.87 25.39 2.69
CA ASN A 628 -10.38 26.20 1.57
C ASN A 628 -9.78 25.80 0.20
N ARG A 629 -8.71 25.01 0.17
CA ARG A 629 -8.04 24.54 -1.07
C ARG A 629 -8.52 23.17 -1.53
N LEU A 630 -9.21 22.43 -0.66
CA LEU A 630 -9.78 21.13 -1.01
C LEU A 630 -11.07 21.31 -1.83
N PRO A 631 -11.34 20.43 -2.82
CA PRO A 631 -12.58 20.44 -3.58
C PRO A 631 -13.83 20.47 -2.70
N LYS A 632 -14.75 21.42 -2.96
CA LYS A 632 -15.99 21.60 -2.18
C LYS A 632 -17.21 20.89 -2.78
N LEU A 633 -17.00 19.80 -3.52
CA LEU A 633 -18.08 19.03 -4.16
C LEU A 633 -19.14 18.63 -3.12
N GLY A 634 -20.39 19.09 -3.31
CA GLY A 634 -21.51 18.87 -2.39
C GLY A 634 -21.69 19.91 -1.28
N TYR A 635 -20.74 20.85 -1.14
CA TYR A 635 -20.71 21.88 -0.09
C TYR A 635 -20.29 23.25 -0.68
N GLU A 636 -20.74 23.57 -1.89
CA GLU A 636 -20.29 24.74 -2.66
C GLU A 636 -20.58 26.07 -1.93
N ASP A 637 -21.73 26.18 -1.26
CA ASP A 637 -22.15 27.35 -0.49
C ASP A 637 -21.64 27.34 0.98
N ALA A 638 -20.87 26.32 1.37
CA ALA A 638 -20.41 26.17 2.76
C ALA A 638 -19.13 26.97 3.05
N SER A 639 -19.11 27.57 4.23
CA SER A 639 -17.91 28.17 4.81
C SER A 639 -17.16 27.12 5.63
N PHE A 640 -15.93 26.81 5.20
CA PHE A 640 -15.06 25.91 5.94
C PHE A 640 -14.19 26.72 6.90
N PRO A 641 -14.00 26.27 8.15
CA PRO A 641 -12.92 26.77 8.99
C PRO A 641 -11.60 26.67 8.22
N SER A 642 -10.66 27.59 8.42
CA SER A 642 -9.38 27.55 7.71
C SER A 642 -8.48 26.38 8.11
N ILE A 643 -8.94 25.43 8.92
CA ILE A 643 -8.13 24.34 9.48
C ILE A 643 -8.66 22.96 9.10
N VAL A 644 -7.74 22.05 8.76
CA VAL A 644 -7.97 20.61 8.68
C VAL A 644 -7.24 19.95 9.84
N VAL A 645 -7.91 19.07 10.58
CA VAL A 645 -7.31 18.29 11.66
C VAL A 645 -7.32 16.82 11.25
N SER A 646 -6.16 16.17 11.33
CA SER A 646 -6.00 14.73 11.05
C SER A 646 -5.33 14.05 12.24
N SER A 647 -5.86 12.90 12.64
CA SER A 647 -5.36 12.12 13.78
C SER A 647 -5.09 10.69 13.35
N THR A 648 -3.87 10.22 13.61
CA THR A 648 -3.44 8.84 13.31
C THR A 648 -3.15 8.10 14.62
N VAL A 649 -3.52 6.83 14.66
CA VAL A 649 -3.41 5.97 15.86
C VAL A 649 -2.56 4.74 15.53
N GLU A 650 -1.58 4.42 16.37
CA GLU A 650 -0.73 3.22 16.24
C GLU A 650 -1.23 2.08 17.16
N ASN A 651 -1.21 0.84 16.67
CA ASN A 651 -1.54 -0.41 17.40
C ASN A 651 -2.90 -0.43 18.13
N ASN A 652 -3.99 -0.05 17.47
CA ASN A 652 -5.30 -0.17 18.09
C ASN A 652 -5.76 -1.64 18.18
N THR A 653 -5.80 -2.20 19.39
CA THR A 653 -6.21 -3.60 19.65
C THR A 653 -7.69 -3.75 19.99
N HIS A 654 -8.45 -2.66 20.15
CA HIS A 654 -9.89 -2.68 20.45
C HIS A 654 -10.68 -1.66 19.61
N SER A 655 -11.75 -2.10 18.94
CA SER A 655 -12.73 -1.22 18.27
C SER A 655 -14.06 -1.22 19.04
N PRO A 656 -14.81 -0.09 19.09
CA PRO A 656 -14.65 1.13 18.26
C PRO A 656 -13.90 2.30 18.94
N ILE A 657 -13.16 3.08 18.14
CA ILE A 657 -12.55 4.36 18.53
C ILE A 657 -13.64 5.44 18.45
N ASN A 658 -13.87 6.19 19.53
CA ASN A 658 -14.66 7.41 19.48
C ASN A 658 -13.70 8.61 19.50
N ILE A 659 -13.74 9.42 18.43
CA ILE A 659 -12.94 10.65 18.29
C ILE A 659 -13.90 11.82 18.45
N ARG A 660 -13.56 12.71 19.37
CA ARG A 660 -14.26 13.97 19.58
C ARG A 660 -13.33 15.14 19.27
N LEU A 661 -13.77 15.99 18.34
CA LEU A 661 -13.07 17.21 17.96
C LEU A 661 -13.86 18.41 18.45
N ALA A 662 -13.22 19.32 19.18
CA ALA A 662 -13.83 20.55 19.67
C ALA A 662 -13.29 21.77 18.94
N PHE A 663 -14.12 22.38 18.10
CA PHE A 663 -13.79 23.60 17.38
C PHE A 663 -14.26 24.83 18.17
N PRO A 664 -13.46 25.92 18.22
CA PRO A 664 -13.92 27.20 18.73
C PRO A 664 -15.02 27.75 17.82
N ASN A 665 -16.18 28.06 18.38
CA ASN A 665 -17.34 28.59 17.68
C ASN A 665 -17.42 30.11 17.89
N GLU A 666 -17.02 30.88 16.89
CA GLU A 666 -17.30 32.31 16.86
C GLU A 666 -18.75 32.49 16.41
N GLU A 667 -19.66 32.76 17.37
CA GLU A 667 -21.08 33.00 17.11
C GLU A 667 -21.28 34.05 16.00
N THR A 668 -21.50 33.58 14.77
CA THR A 668 -21.88 34.41 13.64
C THR A 668 -23.17 33.84 13.03
N GLY A 669 -24.29 34.37 13.53
CA GLY A 669 -25.63 34.38 12.95
C GLY A 669 -26.08 33.20 12.06
N GLY A 670 -27.00 32.37 12.57
CA GLY A 670 -28.02 31.68 11.78
C GLY A 670 -27.59 30.55 10.82
N ALA A 671 -26.30 30.27 10.64
CA ALA A 671 -25.82 29.18 9.80
C ALA A 671 -25.84 27.82 10.51
N ALA A 672 -26.26 26.76 9.81
CA ALA A 672 -26.23 25.39 10.31
C ALA A 672 -24.80 24.83 10.26
N LEU A 673 -24.29 24.31 11.39
CA LEU A 673 -22.98 23.69 11.49
C LEU A 673 -23.09 22.20 11.17
N THR A 674 -22.21 21.69 10.30
CA THR A 674 -22.15 20.27 9.91
C THR A 674 -20.72 19.76 10.11
N CYS A 675 -20.58 18.55 10.67
CA CYS A 675 -19.30 17.89 10.84
C CYS A 675 -19.00 17.01 9.63
N VAL A 676 -17.87 17.25 8.96
CA VAL A 676 -17.44 16.53 7.77
C VAL A 676 -15.99 16.12 7.89
N PHE A 677 -15.62 15.01 7.24
CA PHE A 677 -14.25 14.56 7.09
C PHE A 677 -13.89 14.42 5.61
N TRP A 678 -12.60 14.46 5.28
CA TRP A 678 -12.13 14.26 3.92
C TRP A 678 -12.08 12.76 3.58
N ASN A 679 -12.95 12.30 2.68
CA ASN A 679 -12.91 10.93 2.19
C ASN A 679 -11.85 10.80 1.09
N VAL A 680 -10.70 10.22 1.45
CA VAL A 680 -9.56 10.03 0.53
C VAL A 680 -9.91 9.17 -0.69
N THR A 681 -10.82 8.20 -0.54
CA THR A 681 -11.20 7.29 -1.65
C THR A 681 -12.04 7.99 -2.69
N GLU A 682 -12.98 8.83 -2.24
CA GLU A 682 -13.93 9.53 -3.09
C GLU A 682 -13.48 10.94 -3.45
N GLN A 683 -12.35 11.40 -2.90
CA GLN A 683 -11.78 12.73 -3.11
C GLN A 683 -12.83 13.86 -2.85
N ARG A 684 -13.66 13.68 -1.81
CA ARG A 684 -14.73 14.62 -1.44
C ARG A 684 -14.94 14.67 0.07
N TRP A 685 -15.58 15.73 0.54
CA TRP A 685 -16.08 15.83 1.91
C TRP A 685 -17.26 14.89 2.13
N SER A 686 -17.28 14.20 3.27
CA SER A 686 -18.40 13.35 3.71
C SER A 686 -18.71 13.61 5.17
N ASP A 687 -19.99 13.63 5.50
CA ASP A 687 -20.56 13.68 6.85
C ASP A 687 -20.83 12.27 7.41
N ASP A 688 -20.52 11.21 6.65
CA ASP A 688 -20.87 9.83 6.99
C ASP A 688 -20.24 9.38 8.33
N GLY A 689 -21.09 9.20 9.33
CA GLY A 689 -20.67 8.74 10.65
C GLY A 689 -20.05 9.84 11.52
N CYS A 690 -20.23 11.12 11.20
CA CYS A 690 -19.85 12.26 12.04
C CYS A 690 -21.07 13.12 12.38
N GLU A 691 -21.28 13.42 13.67
CA GLU A 691 -22.37 14.26 14.14
C GLU A 691 -21.86 15.52 14.81
N PHE A 692 -22.55 16.64 14.52
CA PHE A 692 -22.38 17.88 15.27
C PHE A 692 -23.11 17.80 16.60
N VAL A 693 -22.37 17.98 17.69
CA VAL A 693 -22.89 18.07 19.06
C VAL A 693 -22.58 19.47 19.59
N LYS A 694 -23.60 20.18 20.08
CA LYS A 694 -23.40 21.49 20.69
C LYS A 694 -22.66 21.33 22.03
N GLY A 695 -21.47 21.89 22.13
CA GLY A 695 -20.68 21.87 23.36
C GLY A 695 -21.11 22.92 24.38
N PRO A 696 -20.65 22.81 25.65
CA PRO A 696 -20.79 23.87 26.64
C PRO A 696 -19.99 25.11 26.21
N GLY A 697 -20.61 26.30 26.31
CA GLY A 697 -19.99 27.58 25.92
C GLY A 697 -19.94 27.80 24.41
N ASN A 698 -18.86 28.41 23.92
CA ASN A 698 -18.61 28.72 22.51
C ASN A 698 -17.84 27.58 21.81
N LEU A 699 -18.18 26.31 22.06
CA LEU A 699 -17.50 25.16 21.45
C LEU A 699 -18.46 24.32 20.60
N ALA A 700 -17.99 23.94 19.42
CA ALA A 700 -18.63 23.07 18.46
C ALA A 700 -17.98 21.68 18.51
N TYR A 701 -18.70 20.63 18.93
CA TYR A 701 -18.15 19.28 18.96
C TYR A 701 -18.52 18.50 17.70
N CYS A 702 -17.56 17.79 17.13
CA CYS A 702 -17.77 16.77 16.12
C CYS A 702 -17.44 15.41 16.73
N GLU A 703 -18.44 14.54 16.84
CA GLU A 703 -18.30 13.17 17.35
C GLU A 703 -18.53 12.21 16.19
N CYS A 704 -17.54 11.39 15.87
CA CYS A 704 -17.64 10.43 14.77
C CYS A 704 -17.77 8.99 15.27
N ASN A 705 -18.92 8.37 14.97
CA ASN A 705 -19.30 7.02 15.36
C ASN A 705 -19.68 6.21 14.12
N HIS A 706 -19.12 5.01 13.95
CA HIS A 706 -19.60 4.05 12.96
C HIS A 706 -20.40 2.92 13.65
N LEU A 707 -21.71 3.14 13.84
CA LEU A 707 -22.67 2.13 14.34
C LEU A 707 -23.99 2.20 13.57
N THR A 708 -24.74 1.08 13.58
CA THR A 708 -25.81 0.77 12.61
C THR A 708 -27.16 0.45 13.27
N SER A 709 -28.17 1.28 13.02
CA SER A 709 -29.55 1.14 13.55
C SER A 709 -30.54 0.50 12.55
N PHE A 710 -31.73 0.04 12.98
CA PHE A 710 -32.80 -0.49 12.09
C PHE A 710 -33.23 0.50 11.01
N SER A 711 -33.07 1.80 11.28
CA SER A 711 -33.32 2.87 10.31
C SER A 711 -32.48 2.74 9.03
N MET A 712 -31.34 2.02 9.06
CA MET A 712 -30.55 1.73 7.87
C MET A 712 -31.26 0.86 6.82
N LEU A 713 -32.28 0.07 7.18
CA LEU A 713 -32.97 -0.77 6.19
C LEU A 713 -33.57 0.06 5.05
N MET A 714 -34.07 1.26 5.38
CA MET A 714 -34.80 2.16 4.48
C MET A 714 -34.16 3.57 4.40
N SER A 715 -33.03 3.81 5.05
CA SER A 715 -32.32 5.09 4.99
C SER A 715 -31.34 5.11 3.82
N LYS A 716 -31.12 6.30 3.26
CA LYS A 716 -30.10 6.58 2.24
C LYS A 716 -28.67 6.53 2.83
N HIS A 717 -28.53 6.88 4.10
CA HIS A 717 -27.25 6.98 4.82
C HIS A 717 -27.30 6.23 6.17
N SER A 718 -26.13 5.93 6.76
CA SER A 718 -26.06 5.40 8.12
C SER A 718 -26.57 6.46 9.11
N VAL A 719 -27.66 6.14 9.82
CA VAL A 719 -28.27 7.07 10.79
C VAL A 719 -27.81 6.68 12.18
N SER A 720 -26.95 7.51 12.76
CA SER A 720 -26.63 7.47 14.19
C SER A 720 -27.57 8.43 14.93
N MET A 721 -28.14 7.94 16.02
CA MET A 721 -29.03 8.69 16.90
C MET A 721 -28.92 8.10 18.30
N PRO A 722 -28.99 8.92 19.37
CA PRO A 722 -28.89 8.42 20.73
C PRO A 722 -29.90 7.30 21.02
N PHE A 723 -29.44 6.21 21.62
CA PHE A 723 -30.28 5.09 22.08
C PHE A 723 -31.00 4.25 21.01
N LEU A 724 -30.86 4.56 19.72
CA LEU A 724 -31.60 3.89 18.65
C LEU A 724 -31.13 2.46 18.41
N ASP A 725 -29.83 2.19 18.59
CA ASP A 725 -29.24 0.86 18.45
C ASP A 725 -29.67 -0.05 19.60
N GLN A 726 -29.63 0.45 20.84
CA GLN A 726 -30.12 -0.26 22.02
C GLN A 726 -31.59 -0.64 21.85
N LEU A 727 -32.39 0.28 21.31
CA LEU A 727 -33.81 0.06 21.03
C LEU A 727 -34.00 -1.00 19.93
N THR A 728 -33.16 -0.97 18.89
CA THR A 728 -33.14 -1.97 17.83
C THR A 728 -32.79 -3.35 18.37
N TYR A 729 -31.72 -3.49 19.17
CA TYR A 729 -31.27 -4.79 19.69
C TYR A 729 -32.24 -5.39 20.69
N VAL A 730 -32.76 -4.58 21.62
CA VAL A 730 -33.76 -5.03 22.60
C VAL A 730 -35.06 -5.40 21.88
N GLY A 731 -35.51 -4.58 20.93
CA GLY A 731 -36.71 -4.85 20.13
C GLY A 731 -36.59 -6.15 19.34
N LEU A 732 -35.49 -6.33 18.59
CA LEU A 732 -35.24 -7.54 17.80
C LEU A 732 -35.13 -8.79 18.68
N GLY A 733 -34.48 -8.70 19.85
CA GLY A 733 -34.44 -9.80 20.81
C GLY A 733 -35.84 -10.25 21.25
N VAL A 734 -36.72 -9.29 21.55
CA VAL A 734 -38.13 -9.55 21.88
C VAL A 734 -38.90 -10.11 20.69
N SER A 735 -38.68 -9.58 19.48
CA SER A 735 -39.29 -10.07 18.22
C SER A 735 -38.93 -11.52 17.95
N ILE A 736 -37.64 -11.86 17.95
CA ILE A 736 -37.11 -13.21 17.72
C ILE A 736 -37.72 -14.20 18.71
N CYS A 737 -37.70 -13.89 20.01
CA CYS A 737 -38.30 -14.75 21.03
C CYS A 737 -39.81 -14.96 20.78
N SER A 738 -40.53 -13.88 20.44
CA SER A 738 -41.97 -13.94 20.18
C SER A 738 -42.31 -14.77 18.94
N LEU A 739 -41.50 -14.67 17.88
CA LEU A 739 -41.67 -15.43 16.63
C LEU A 739 -41.42 -16.93 16.84
N ILE A 740 -40.39 -17.28 17.60
CA ILE A 740 -40.11 -18.69 17.95
C ILE A 740 -41.30 -19.28 18.72
N VAL A 741 -41.80 -18.57 19.73
CA VAL A 741 -42.97 -18.99 20.50
C VAL A 741 -44.21 -19.11 19.60
N TYR A 742 -44.43 -18.16 18.70
CA TYR A 742 -45.56 -18.19 17.77
C TYR A 742 -45.51 -19.40 16.83
N ILE A 743 -44.35 -19.69 16.21
CA ILE A 743 -44.17 -20.83 15.31
C ILE A 743 -44.42 -22.15 16.05
N ILE A 744 -43.92 -22.29 17.28
CA ILE A 744 -44.17 -23.48 18.11
C ILE A 744 -45.67 -23.66 18.36
N ILE A 745 -46.36 -22.59 18.76
CA ILE A 745 -47.80 -22.61 19.03
C ILE A 745 -48.59 -23.01 17.78
N GLU A 746 -48.33 -22.38 16.63
CA GLU A 746 -49.01 -22.69 15.36
C GLU A 746 -48.80 -24.14 14.94
N CYS A 747 -47.59 -24.69 15.10
CA CYS A 747 -47.31 -26.10 14.85
C CYS A 747 -48.12 -27.04 15.76
N LEU A 748 -48.29 -26.70 17.05
CA LEU A 748 -49.04 -27.49 18.01
C LEU A 748 -50.55 -27.49 17.71
N VAL A 749 -51.12 -26.34 17.32
CA VAL A 749 -52.57 -26.20 17.08
C VAL A 749 -52.98 -26.40 15.62
N TRP A 750 -52.01 -26.69 14.73
CA TRP A 750 -52.21 -26.74 13.28
C TRP A 750 -53.45 -27.55 12.85
N SER A 751 -53.55 -28.79 13.30
CA SER A 751 -54.65 -29.70 12.95
C SER A 751 -56.01 -29.23 13.48
N ALA A 752 -56.04 -28.42 14.55
CA ALA A 752 -57.28 -27.91 15.15
C ALA A 752 -57.77 -26.63 14.48
N VAL A 753 -56.85 -25.78 13.99
CA VAL A 753 -57.19 -24.48 13.40
C VAL A 753 -57.43 -24.57 11.89
N VAL A 754 -56.75 -25.48 11.19
CA VAL A 754 -56.76 -25.62 9.73
C VAL A 754 -57.96 -26.47 9.22
N LYS A 755 -59.18 -26.05 9.57
CA LYS A 755 -60.43 -26.78 9.21
C LYS A 755 -61.01 -26.45 7.84
N SER A 756 -60.68 -25.29 7.27
CA SER A 756 -61.16 -24.85 5.95
C SER A 756 -60.00 -24.54 5.02
N SER A 757 -60.24 -24.57 3.70
CA SER A 757 -59.23 -24.20 2.68
C SER A 757 -58.67 -22.80 2.91
N LEU A 758 -59.52 -21.86 3.33
CA LEU A 758 -59.15 -20.50 3.67
C LEU A 758 -58.28 -20.41 4.93
N SER A 759 -58.72 -21.06 6.01
CA SER A 759 -57.98 -21.05 7.26
C SER A 759 -56.61 -21.70 7.08
N HIS A 760 -56.54 -22.76 6.27
CA HIS A 760 -55.27 -23.36 5.84
C HIS A 760 -54.33 -22.33 5.22
N PHE A 761 -54.77 -21.58 4.21
CA PHE A 761 -53.92 -20.59 3.56
C PHE A 761 -53.50 -19.48 4.52
N ARG A 762 -54.44 -18.96 5.33
CA ARG A 762 -54.17 -17.90 6.31
C ARG A 762 -53.07 -18.30 7.31
N HIS A 763 -53.19 -19.47 7.93
CA HIS A 763 -52.19 -19.97 8.89
C HIS A 763 -50.88 -20.36 8.19
N THR A 764 -50.94 -20.87 6.95
CA THR A 764 -49.74 -21.11 6.14
C THR A 764 -49.00 -19.81 5.84
N ALA A 765 -49.71 -18.76 5.41
CA ALA A 765 -49.10 -17.47 5.10
C ALA A 765 -48.51 -16.82 6.35
N LEU A 766 -49.23 -16.82 7.49
CA LEU A 766 -48.70 -16.31 8.76
C LEU A 766 -47.47 -17.07 9.25
N LEU A 767 -47.44 -18.40 9.09
CA LEU A 767 -46.27 -19.20 9.46
C LEU A 767 -45.05 -18.88 8.57
N ASN A 768 -45.24 -18.70 7.26
CA ASN A 768 -44.15 -18.32 6.35
C ASN A 768 -43.70 -16.86 6.56
N ILE A 769 -44.63 -15.92 6.85
CA ILE A 769 -44.29 -14.53 7.24
C ILE A 769 -43.42 -14.56 8.50
N SER A 770 -43.82 -15.32 9.52
CA SER A 770 -43.07 -15.43 10.77
C SER A 770 -41.71 -16.11 10.60
N LEU A 771 -41.62 -17.15 9.77
CA LEU A 771 -40.36 -17.83 9.48
C LEU A 771 -39.38 -16.92 8.71
N CYS A 772 -39.86 -16.23 7.67
CA CYS A 772 -39.03 -15.30 6.91
C CYS A 772 -38.60 -14.11 7.78
N LEU A 773 -39.49 -13.55 8.60
CA LEU A 773 -39.14 -12.47 9.54
C LEU A 773 -38.15 -12.92 10.60
N LEU A 774 -38.28 -14.13 11.15
CA LEU A 774 -37.32 -14.68 12.11
C LEU A 774 -35.92 -14.78 11.51
N LEU A 775 -35.80 -15.35 10.29
CA LEU A 775 -34.52 -15.49 9.61
C LEU A 775 -33.93 -14.14 9.20
N ALA A 776 -34.77 -13.18 8.81
CA ALA A 776 -34.36 -11.81 8.51
C ALA A 776 -33.86 -11.08 9.77
N ASP A 777 -34.58 -11.16 10.89
CA ASP A 777 -34.22 -10.54 12.17
C ASP A 777 -32.92 -11.13 12.73
N CYS A 778 -32.75 -12.46 12.67
CA CYS A 778 -31.50 -13.10 13.06
C CYS A 778 -30.32 -12.66 12.17
N SER A 779 -30.55 -12.57 10.85
CA SER A 779 -29.51 -12.12 9.91
C SER A 779 -29.18 -10.64 10.11
N PHE A 780 -30.17 -9.81 10.44
CA PHE A 780 -30.00 -8.40 10.78
C PHE A 780 -29.18 -8.23 12.05
N LEU A 781 -29.58 -8.90 13.13
CA LEU A 781 -28.86 -8.86 14.41
C LEU A 781 -27.42 -9.38 14.29
N ALA A 782 -27.19 -10.43 13.50
CA ALA A 782 -25.84 -10.92 13.21
C ALA A 782 -25.01 -9.89 12.42
N SER A 783 -25.61 -9.22 11.44
CA SER A 783 -24.94 -8.20 10.63
C SER A 783 -24.66 -6.88 11.37
N SER A 784 -25.32 -6.63 12.50
CA SER A 784 -25.08 -5.45 13.36
C SER A 784 -23.73 -5.47 14.06
N PHE A 785 -22.99 -6.60 14.00
CA PHE A 785 -21.62 -6.71 14.49
C PHE A 785 -20.65 -7.00 13.32
N PRO A 786 -20.47 -6.06 12.37
CA PRO A 786 -19.62 -6.29 11.19
C PRO A 786 -18.15 -6.53 11.55
N SER A 787 -17.69 -6.04 12.70
CA SER A 787 -16.32 -6.19 13.20
C SER A 787 -15.90 -7.64 13.52
N ILE A 788 -16.86 -8.56 13.67
CA ILE A 788 -16.59 -10.00 13.91
C ILE A 788 -16.84 -10.87 12.67
N LEU A 789 -17.21 -10.26 11.53
CA LEU A 789 -17.62 -10.96 10.32
C LEU A 789 -16.56 -10.85 9.21
N ASN A 790 -16.23 -11.97 8.58
CA ASN A 790 -15.43 -11.98 7.35
C ASN A 790 -16.29 -11.54 6.14
N GLU A 791 -15.66 -11.09 5.06
CA GLU A 791 -16.36 -10.58 3.86
C GLU A 791 -17.41 -11.54 3.29
N THR A 792 -17.10 -12.85 3.26
CA THR A 792 -18.02 -13.88 2.80
C THR A 792 -19.26 -13.99 3.70
N LEU A 793 -19.10 -13.89 5.01
CA LEU A 793 -20.22 -13.95 5.95
C LEU A 793 -21.10 -12.70 5.84
N CYS A 794 -20.49 -11.52 5.66
CA CYS A 794 -21.22 -10.29 5.40
C CYS A 794 -22.06 -10.39 4.12
N LEU A 795 -21.49 -10.91 3.02
CA LEU A 795 -22.24 -11.17 1.77
C LEU A 795 -23.40 -12.15 1.99
N VAL A 796 -23.17 -13.28 2.66
CA VAL A 796 -24.22 -14.26 2.98
C VAL A 796 -25.36 -13.63 3.77
N LEU A 797 -25.03 -12.81 4.78
CA LEU A 797 -26.02 -12.10 5.60
C LEU A 797 -26.78 -11.04 4.79
N VAL A 798 -26.13 -10.32 3.87
CA VAL A 798 -26.80 -9.37 2.97
C VAL A 798 -27.80 -10.09 2.07
N VAL A 799 -27.37 -11.19 1.42
CA VAL A 799 -28.25 -12.00 0.55
C VAL A 799 -29.41 -12.58 1.35
N ALA A 800 -29.15 -13.12 2.54
CA ALA A 800 -30.17 -13.67 3.43
C ALA A 800 -31.20 -12.60 3.80
N LYS A 801 -30.77 -11.43 4.28
CA LYS A 801 -31.67 -10.32 4.63
C LYS A 801 -32.48 -9.83 3.44
N HIS A 802 -31.83 -9.60 2.28
CA HIS A 802 -32.50 -9.16 1.06
C HIS A 802 -33.61 -10.15 0.65
N TYR A 803 -33.29 -11.45 0.66
CA TYR A 803 -34.26 -12.50 0.30
C TYR A 803 -35.39 -12.65 1.33
N PHE A 804 -35.06 -12.80 2.61
CA PHE A 804 -36.05 -13.12 3.64
C PHE A 804 -36.99 -11.95 3.94
N PHE A 805 -36.50 -10.70 3.97
CA PHE A 805 -37.39 -9.55 4.08
C PHE A 805 -38.32 -9.47 2.86
N LEU A 806 -37.80 -9.64 1.64
CA LEU A 806 -38.61 -9.58 0.44
C LEU A 806 -39.66 -10.69 0.40
N ALA A 807 -39.29 -11.94 0.73
CA ALA A 807 -40.21 -13.07 0.82
C ALA A 807 -41.32 -12.84 1.85
N MET A 808 -41.00 -12.27 3.01
CA MET A 808 -42.01 -11.86 4.00
C MET A 808 -43.05 -10.90 3.40
N PHE A 809 -42.61 -9.88 2.65
CA PHE A 809 -43.51 -8.95 1.98
C PHE A 809 -44.41 -9.62 0.94
N PHE A 810 -43.87 -10.52 0.11
CA PHE A 810 -44.68 -11.25 -0.87
C PHE A 810 -45.71 -12.18 -0.20
N TRP A 811 -45.38 -12.79 0.95
CA TRP A 811 -46.36 -13.54 1.73
C TRP A 811 -47.41 -12.64 2.40
N MET A 812 -47.03 -11.44 2.86
CA MET A 812 -47.97 -10.42 3.34
C MET A 812 -48.94 -9.97 2.22
N LEU A 813 -48.43 -9.77 1.00
CA LEU A 813 -49.25 -9.49 -0.19
C LEU A 813 -50.27 -10.61 -0.45
N CYS A 814 -49.80 -11.86 -0.45
CA CYS A 814 -50.65 -13.04 -0.64
C CYS A 814 -51.77 -13.11 0.41
N LEU A 815 -51.44 -12.88 1.68
CA LEU A 815 -52.40 -12.86 2.79
C LEU A 815 -53.44 -11.73 2.61
N SER A 816 -52.97 -10.54 2.28
CA SER A 816 -53.78 -9.33 2.08
C SER A 816 -54.78 -9.48 0.93
N VAL A 817 -54.31 -9.89 -0.25
CA VAL A 817 -55.15 -10.10 -1.45
C VAL A 817 -56.17 -11.23 -1.22
N MET A 818 -55.76 -12.31 -0.55
CA MET A 818 -56.68 -13.41 -0.23
C MET A 818 -57.85 -12.93 0.64
N LEU A 819 -57.57 -12.14 1.68
CA LEU A 819 -58.62 -11.63 2.57
C LEU A 819 -59.60 -10.70 1.84
N VAL A 820 -59.12 -9.81 0.97
CA VAL A 820 -59.97 -8.94 0.15
C VAL A 820 -60.81 -9.75 -0.84
N HIS A 821 -60.21 -10.70 -1.55
CA HIS A 821 -60.92 -11.55 -2.50
C HIS A 821 -62.08 -12.29 -1.81
N GLN A 822 -61.86 -12.81 -0.62
CA GLN A 822 -62.89 -13.53 0.13
C GLN A 822 -64.03 -12.62 0.63
N LEU A 823 -63.71 -11.38 1.03
CA LEU A 823 -64.73 -10.42 1.49
C LEU A 823 -65.62 -9.90 0.35
N ILE A 824 -65.08 -9.78 -0.86
CA ILE A 824 -65.81 -9.29 -2.04
C ILE A 824 -66.52 -10.42 -2.78
N PHE A 825 -65.86 -11.56 -2.98
CA PHE A 825 -66.36 -12.70 -3.76
C PHE A 825 -66.76 -13.89 -2.88
N VAL A 826 -67.78 -13.67 -2.03
CA VAL A 826 -68.26 -14.66 -1.04
C VAL A 826 -68.68 -16.00 -1.68
N PHE A 827 -69.05 -16.01 -2.96
CA PHE A 827 -69.53 -17.20 -3.70
C PHE A 827 -68.49 -17.84 -4.64
N SER A 828 -67.28 -17.27 -4.78
CA SER A 828 -66.22 -17.82 -5.65
C SER A 828 -65.23 -18.65 -4.83
N HIS A 829 -65.40 -19.97 -4.82
CA HIS A 829 -64.50 -20.89 -4.12
C HIS A 829 -63.38 -21.39 -5.04
N ILE A 830 -62.19 -20.80 -4.92
CA ILE A 830 -60.98 -21.33 -5.54
C ILE A 830 -60.47 -22.53 -4.72
N GLY A 831 -60.07 -23.61 -5.41
CA GLY A 831 -59.61 -24.85 -4.77
C GLY A 831 -58.33 -24.69 -3.96
N LYS A 832 -58.23 -25.40 -2.82
CA LYS A 832 -57.08 -25.39 -1.90
C LYS A 832 -55.72 -25.54 -2.61
N LYS A 833 -55.63 -26.48 -3.56
CA LYS A 833 -54.38 -26.76 -4.29
C LYS A 833 -53.93 -25.58 -5.14
N VAL A 834 -54.87 -24.88 -5.78
CA VAL A 834 -54.58 -23.74 -6.67
C VAL A 834 -54.07 -22.55 -5.87
N TYR A 835 -54.71 -22.20 -4.76
CA TYR A 835 -54.24 -21.12 -3.89
C TYR A 835 -52.86 -21.38 -3.29
N MET A 836 -52.59 -22.62 -2.90
CA MET A 836 -51.27 -22.99 -2.37
C MET A 836 -50.18 -22.86 -3.44
N ILE A 837 -50.42 -23.33 -4.67
CA ILE A 837 -49.46 -23.18 -5.78
C ILE A 837 -49.21 -21.70 -6.07
N ILE A 838 -50.27 -20.88 -6.18
CA ILE A 838 -50.13 -19.44 -6.43
C ILE A 838 -49.38 -18.76 -5.28
N GLY A 839 -49.73 -19.06 -4.03
CA GLY A 839 -49.10 -18.49 -2.85
C GLY A 839 -47.61 -18.82 -2.73
N PHE A 840 -47.23 -20.09 -2.89
CA PHE A 840 -45.82 -20.49 -2.86
C PHE A 840 -45.02 -19.94 -4.06
N THR A 841 -45.65 -19.81 -5.22
CA THR A 841 -45.00 -19.21 -6.40
C THR A 841 -44.73 -17.74 -6.14
N ILE A 842 -45.73 -16.96 -5.75
CA ILE A 842 -45.58 -15.51 -5.50
C ILE A 842 -44.67 -15.26 -4.28
N GLY A 843 -44.85 -16.05 -3.21
CA GLY A 843 -44.18 -15.88 -1.92
C GLY A 843 -42.67 -16.21 -1.92
N TYR A 844 -42.19 -17.04 -2.85
CA TYR A 844 -40.79 -17.48 -2.88
C TYR A 844 -40.12 -17.34 -4.25
N VAL A 845 -40.79 -17.67 -5.35
CA VAL A 845 -40.17 -17.62 -6.69
C VAL A 845 -39.92 -16.17 -7.11
N CYS A 846 -40.89 -15.26 -6.88
CA CYS A 846 -40.72 -13.85 -7.19
C CYS A 846 -39.53 -13.21 -6.41
N PRO A 847 -39.42 -13.34 -5.07
CA PRO A 847 -38.24 -12.88 -4.34
C PRO A 847 -36.92 -13.48 -4.85
N THR A 848 -36.91 -14.77 -5.18
CA THR A 848 -35.71 -15.46 -5.70
C THR A 848 -35.24 -14.83 -7.00
N ILE A 849 -36.16 -14.58 -7.93
CA ILE A 849 -35.85 -13.93 -9.22
C ILE A 849 -35.29 -12.53 -8.98
N THR A 850 -35.93 -11.73 -8.12
CA THR A 850 -35.47 -10.36 -7.81
C THR A 850 -34.05 -10.35 -7.26
N VAL A 851 -33.76 -11.19 -6.25
CA VAL A 851 -32.42 -11.24 -5.63
C VAL A 851 -31.38 -11.76 -6.61
N ALA A 852 -31.67 -12.82 -7.36
CA ALA A 852 -30.74 -13.42 -8.32
C ALA A 852 -30.39 -12.45 -9.46
N VAL A 853 -31.40 -11.79 -10.04
CA VAL A 853 -31.17 -10.79 -11.10
C VAL A 853 -30.38 -9.60 -10.55
N THR A 854 -30.70 -9.13 -9.34
CA THR A 854 -29.97 -8.01 -8.72
C THR A 854 -28.52 -8.38 -8.46
N TYR A 855 -28.25 -9.55 -7.89
CA TYR A 855 -26.88 -10.00 -7.61
C TYR A 855 -26.07 -10.11 -8.90
N VAL A 856 -26.58 -10.80 -9.93
CA VAL A 856 -25.87 -10.96 -11.21
C VAL A 856 -25.66 -9.63 -11.92
N TYR A 857 -26.66 -8.75 -11.93
CA TYR A 857 -26.57 -7.45 -12.58
C TYR A 857 -25.49 -6.57 -11.94
N TYR A 858 -25.44 -6.49 -10.61
CA TYR A 858 -24.46 -5.65 -9.91
C TYR A 858 -23.07 -6.28 -9.82
N ASP A 859 -22.96 -7.61 -9.86
CA ASP A 859 -21.67 -8.32 -9.84
C ASP A 859 -20.98 -8.35 -11.22
N GLN A 860 -21.76 -8.40 -12.32
CA GLN A 860 -21.20 -8.62 -13.66
C GLN A 860 -21.37 -7.45 -14.65
N ALA A 861 -22.35 -6.58 -14.45
CA ALA A 861 -22.73 -5.58 -15.47
C ALA A 861 -22.50 -4.12 -15.05
N THR A 862 -22.09 -3.87 -13.80
CA THR A 862 -21.88 -2.51 -13.28
C THR A 862 -20.67 -2.44 -12.36
N ASP A 863 -20.02 -1.27 -12.27
CA ASP A 863 -18.95 -1.01 -11.30
C ASP A 863 -19.47 -0.70 -9.87
N ILE A 864 -20.79 -0.78 -9.65
CA ILE A 864 -21.42 -0.52 -8.34
C ILE A 864 -21.53 -1.84 -7.57
N PRO A 865 -20.94 -1.96 -6.37
CA PRO A 865 -20.99 -3.21 -5.63
C PRO A 865 -22.41 -3.55 -5.15
N TYR A 866 -22.78 -4.83 -5.22
CA TYR A 866 -24.07 -5.33 -4.73
C TYR A 866 -24.32 -5.01 -3.24
N TYR A 867 -23.27 -4.99 -2.41
CA TYR A 867 -23.37 -4.72 -0.97
C TYR A 867 -22.22 -3.85 -0.46
N SER A 868 -22.44 -3.19 0.67
CA SER A 868 -21.41 -2.46 1.42
C SER A 868 -20.84 -3.33 2.53
N SER A 869 -19.52 -3.51 2.55
CA SER A 869 -18.80 -4.23 3.62
C SER A 869 -18.84 -3.50 4.96
N LYS A 870 -19.09 -2.18 4.96
CA LYS A 870 -19.12 -1.34 6.17
C LYS A 870 -20.45 -1.47 6.92
N THR A 871 -21.58 -1.50 6.20
CA THR A 871 -22.93 -1.59 6.79
C THR A 871 -23.52 -3.00 6.71
N CYS A 872 -22.82 -3.94 6.06
CA CYS A 872 -23.31 -5.26 5.68
C CYS A 872 -24.73 -5.21 5.11
N TRP A 873 -25.01 -4.25 4.24
CA TRP A 873 -26.32 -4.09 3.59
C TRP A 873 -26.21 -3.71 2.10
N LEU A 874 -27.33 -3.64 1.40
CA LEU A 874 -27.39 -3.23 -0.01
C LEU A 874 -26.86 -1.80 -0.17
N THR A 875 -26.16 -1.54 -1.28
CA THR A 875 -25.53 -0.25 -1.58
C THR A 875 -26.55 0.76 -2.10
N TYR A 876 -26.55 1.95 -1.51
CA TYR A 876 -27.22 3.15 -2.03
C TYR A 876 -26.16 4.06 -2.66
N GLN A 877 -26.40 4.56 -3.89
CA GLN A 877 -25.49 5.50 -4.56
C GLN A 877 -26.19 6.84 -4.83
N SER A 878 -27.34 6.82 -5.50
CA SER A 878 -28.13 8.03 -5.78
C SER A 878 -29.60 7.66 -6.07
N ALA A 879 -30.46 8.64 -6.30
CA ALA A 879 -31.85 8.38 -6.68
C ALA A 879 -31.90 7.51 -7.95
N MET A 880 -32.60 6.37 -7.88
CA MET A 880 -32.68 5.36 -8.94
C MET A 880 -31.35 4.64 -9.29
N GLN A 881 -30.27 4.83 -8.51
CA GLN A 881 -29.00 4.12 -8.70
C GLN A 881 -28.53 3.45 -7.40
N GLY A 882 -28.18 2.16 -7.49
CA GLY A 882 -27.75 1.34 -6.35
C GLY A 882 -28.63 0.11 -6.13
N SER A 883 -28.05 -0.95 -5.55
CA SER A 883 -28.70 -2.24 -5.34
C SER A 883 -29.85 -2.19 -4.33
N ILE A 884 -29.89 -1.20 -3.44
CA ILE A 884 -30.97 -1.03 -2.47
C ILE A 884 -32.35 -0.81 -3.12
N HIS A 885 -32.39 -0.23 -4.33
CA HIS A 885 -33.64 0.03 -5.05
C HIS A 885 -34.37 -1.25 -5.48
N ALA A 886 -33.63 -2.34 -5.67
CA ALA A 886 -34.20 -3.65 -5.96
C ALA A 886 -35.02 -4.22 -4.78
N PHE A 887 -34.75 -3.75 -3.56
CA PHE A 887 -35.54 -4.05 -2.38
C PHE A 887 -36.67 -3.03 -2.20
N LEU A 888 -36.37 -1.73 -2.34
CA LEU A 888 -37.33 -0.64 -2.08
C LEU A 888 -38.52 -0.63 -3.03
N PHE A 889 -38.33 -0.82 -4.35
CA PHE A 889 -39.46 -0.74 -5.29
C PHE A 889 -40.50 -1.85 -5.10
N PRO A 890 -40.11 -3.15 -5.00
CA PRO A 890 -41.09 -4.20 -4.70
C PRO A 890 -41.78 -3.98 -3.35
N VAL A 891 -41.03 -3.63 -2.30
CA VAL A 891 -41.59 -3.41 -0.96
C VAL A 891 -42.56 -2.23 -0.95
N GLY A 892 -42.18 -1.10 -1.54
CA GLY A 892 -43.04 0.07 -1.66
C GLY A 892 -44.35 -0.24 -2.39
N THR A 893 -44.26 -0.97 -3.51
CA THR A 893 -45.44 -1.41 -4.27
C THR A 893 -46.35 -2.30 -3.43
N ILE A 894 -45.79 -3.28 -2.72
CA ILE A 894 -46.54 -4.21 -1.87
C ILE A 894 -47.23 -3.49 -0.71
N VAL A 895 -46.51 -2.59 -0.02
CA VAL A 895 -47.04 -1.81 1.10
C VAL A 895 -48.23 -0.96 0.65
N LEU A 896 -48.18 -0.35 -0.54
CA LEU A 896 -49.30 0.41 -1.11
C LEU A 896 -50.52 -0.48 -1.41
N VAL A 897 -50.31 -1.65 -2.00
CA VAL A 897 -51.40 -2.62 -2.27
C VAL A 897 -52.01 -3.15 -0.97
N ASN A 898 -51.20 -3.42 0.05
CA ASN A 898 -51.67 -3.85 1.36
C ASN A 898 -52.43 -2.75 2.09
N LEU A 899 -51.99 -1.49 1.98
CA LEU A 899 -52.71 -0.34 2.52
C LEU A 899 -54.10 -0.22 1.88
N PHE A 900 -54.18 -0.30 0.54
CA PHE A 900 -55.45 -0.30 -0.18
C PHE A 900 -56.36 -1.44 0.30
N SER A 901 -55.81 -2.65 0.42
CA SER A 901 -56.53 -3.83 0.90
C SER A 901 -57.04 -3.68 2.33
N MET A 902 -56.23 -3.11 3.22
CA MET A 902 -56.61 -2.81 4.60
C MET A 902 -57.79 -1.85 4.66
N VAL A 903 -57.80 -0.79 3.83
CA VAL A 903 -58.93 0.15 3.74
C VAL A 903 -60.21 -0.56 3.30
N VAL A 904 -60.12 -1.47 2.31
CA VAL A 904 -61.27 -2.27 1.84
C VAL A 904 -61.80 -3.20 2.93
N VAL A 905 -60.90 -3.89 3.66
CA VAL A 905 -61.27 -4.77 4.78
C VAL A 905 -61.98 -3.97 5.87
N ILE A 906 -61.40 -2.83 6.28
CA ILE A 906 -61.99 -1.94 7.29
C ILE A 906 -63.36 -1.45 6.83
N ALA A 907 -63.48 -0.90 5.61
CA ALA A 907 -64.75 -0.42 5.08
C ALA A 907 -65.83 -1.51 5.00
N THR A 908 -65.43 -2.76 4.74
CA THR A 908 -66.36 -3.89 4.64
C THR A 908 -66.81 -4.39 6.01
N VAL A 909 -65.90 -4.49 6.98
CA VAL A 909 -66.22 -4.86 8.38
C VAL A 909 -67.09 -3.80 9.06
N LEU A 910 -66.99 -2.54 8.61
CA LEU A 910 -67.78 -1.41 9.12
C LEU A 910 -69.15 -1.24 8.46
N LYS A 911 -69.52 -2.05 7.46
CA LYS A 911 -70.89 -2.03 6.90
C LYS A 911 -71.89 -2.40 8.01
N PRO A 912 -72.85 -1.52 8.37
CA PRO A 912 -73.86 -1.86 9.35
C PRO A 912 -74.68 -3.04 8.83
N SER A 913 -74.65 -4.17 9.54
CA SER A 913 -75.67 -5.20 9.36
C SER A 913 -77.00 -4.58 9.78
N GLY A 914 -77.97 -4.57 8.86
CA GLY A 914 -79.25 -3.91 9.08
C GLY A 914 -79.95 -4.34 10.36
N ALA A 915 -80.63 -3.38 10.98
CA ALA A 915 -81.52 -3.44 12.14
C ALA A 915 -80.84 -3.55 13.54
N GLU A 916 -80.50 -2.40 14.14
CA GLU A 916 -81.33 -1.74 15.17
C GLU A 916 -80.52 -0.61 15.85
N THR A 917 -81.16 0.54 16.00
CA THR A 917 -80.66 1.74 16.67
C THR A 917 -80.47 1.52 18.17
N ASN A 918 -79.25 1.72 18.68
CA ASN A 918 -79.06 2.15 20.08
C ASN A 918 -77.78 2.99 20.25
N LYS A 919 -77.96 4.26 20.65
CA LYS A 919 -76.94 5.32 20.87
C LYS A 919 -76.02 5.08 22.09
N LYS A 920 -75.75 3.82 22.46
CA LYS A 920 -74.69 3.43 23.41
C LYS A 920 -73.47 2.79 22.70
N GLY A 921 -73.58 2.54 21.39
CA GLY A 921 -72.61 1.79 20.60
C GLY A 921 -71.42 2.58 20.02
N ASP A 922 -71.37 3.91 20.10
CA ASP A 922 -70.35 4.69 19.37
C ASP A 922 -68.95 4.57 20.00
N LYS A 923 -68.87 4.51 21.34
CA LYS A 923 -67.62 4.28 22.08
C LYS A 923 -67.12 2.84 21.92
N ASP A 924 -68.02 1.87 21.88
CA ASP A 924 -67.67 0.45 21.72
C ASP A 924 -67.35 0.12 20.26
N ALA A 925 -67.99 0.79 19.29
CA ALA A 925 -67.64 0.76 17.88
C ALA A 925 -66.27 1.41 17.64
N ALA A 926 -66.00 2.60 18.18
CA ALA A 926 -64.68 3.24 18.11
C ALA A 926 -63.57 2.40 18.77
N LYS A 927 -63.84 1.79 19.93
CA LYS A 927 -62.91 0.84 20.57
C LYS A 927 -62.69 -0.41 19.72
N SER A 928 -63.73 -0.93 19.07
CA SER A 928 -63.62 -2.06 18.16
C SER A 928 -62.81 -1.69 16.91
N ILE A 929 -63.02 -0.49 16.35
CA ILE A 929 -62.27 0.08 15.21
C ILE A 929 -60.78 0.20 15.54
N ILE A 930 -60.45 0.87 16.65
CA ILE A 930 -59.06 1.05 17.09
C ILE A 930 -58.39 -0.30 17.35
N LYS A 931 -59.12 -1.25 17.96
CA LYS A 931 -58.63 -2.61 18.22
C LYS A 931 -58.31 -3.34 16.92
N VAL A 932 -59.17 -3.26 15.91
CA VAL A 932 -58.98 -3.89 14.59
C VAL A 932 -57.81 -3.25 13.84
N ILE A 933 -57.65 -1.92 13.90
CA ILE A 933 -56.53 -1.20 13.27
C ILE A 933 -55.19 -1.59 13.93
N ILE A 934 -55.11 -1.58 15.27
CA ILE A 934 -53.88 -1.93 16.00
C ILE A 934 -53.47 -3.38 15.72
N PHE A 935 -54.41 -4.29 15.55
CA PHE A 935 -54.12 -5.71 15.30
C PHE A 935 -53.88 -6.07 13.83
N LEU A 936 -54.49 -5.37 12.86
CA LEU A 936 -54.27 -5.66 11.43
C LEU A 936 -53.05 -4.94 10.84
N THR A 937 -52.69 -3.77 11.37
CA THR A 937 -51.60 -2.94 10.81
C THR A 937 -50.24 -3.67 10.78
N PRO A 938 -49.80 -4.35 11.85
CA PRO A 938 -48.52 -5.08 11.84
C PRO A 938 -48.54 -6.32 10.95
N VAL A 939 -49.70 -6.96 10.79
CA VAL A 939 -49.87 -8.20 10.00
C VAL A 939 -49.85 -7.92 8.50
N PHE A 940 -50.31 -6.75 8.06
CA PHE A 940 -50.27 -6.32 6.66
C PHE A 940 -49.03 -5.50 6.28
N GLY A 941 -48.11 -5.28 7.23
CA GLY A 941 -46.89 -4.50 6.98
C GLY A 941 -47.15 -2.99 6.90
N GLY A 942 -48.24 -2.48 7.45
CA GLY A 942 -48.55 -1.04 7.47
C GLY A 942 -47.54 -0.21 8.27
N THR A 943 -46.76 -0.86 9.14
CA THR A 943 -45.66 -0.26 9.91
C THR A 943 -44.49 0.19 9.03
N TRP A 944 -44.35 -0.40 7.85
CA TRP A 944 -43.30 -0.09 6.87
C TRP A 944 -43.58 1.19 6.06
N ILE A 945 -44.80 1.72 6.13
CA ILE A 945 -45.13 3.05 5.60
C ILE A 945 -44.23 4.11 6.24
N LEU A 946 -43.94 3.98 7.55
CA LEU A 946 -43.00 4.86 8.24
C LEU A 946 -41.58 4.76 7.65
N GLY A 947 -41.17 3.59 7.16
CA GLY A 947 -39.88 3.39 6.47
C GLY A 947 -39.83 4.03 5.08
N LEU A 948 -40.95 4.02 4.35
CA LEU A 948 -41.07 4.78 3.09
C LEU A 948 -41.03 6.29 3.36
N PHE A 949 -41.63 6.76 4.46
CA PHE A 949 -41.49 8.15 4.89
C PHE A 949 -40.05 8.50 5.26
N VAL A 950 -39.33 7.63 5.99
CA VAL A 950 -37.88 7.76 6.23
C VAL A 950 -37.11 7.91 4.91
N PHE A 951 -37.40 7.07 3.91
CA PHE A 951 -36.70 7.10 2.63
C PHE A 951 -37.01 8.35 1.78
N LEU A 952 -38.23 8.86 1.85
CA LEU A 952 -38.71 9.97 1.01
C LEU A 952 -38.48 11.36 1.62
N MET A 953 -38.25 11.47 2.94
CA MET A 953 -38.14 12.76 3.64
C MET A 953 -36.67 13.19 3.82
N ASP A 954 -36.09 13.85 2.80
CA ASP A 954 -34.80 14.58 2.96
C ASP A 954 -35.02 16.09 3.25
N ASP A 955 -36.17 16.66 2.89
CA ASP A 955 -36.37 18.12 2.83
C ASP A 955 -37.25 18.75 3.94
N PHE A 956 -37.62 17.99 4.97
CA PHE A 956 -38.50 18.47 6.05
C PHE A 956 -37.77 18.73 7.38
N THR A 957 -38.45 19.42 8.29
CA THR A 957 -37.93 19.87 9.58
C THR A 957 -37.28 18.74 10.39
N GLN A 958 -36.06 18.98 10.88
CA GLN A 958 -35.21 18.02 11.62
C GLN A 958 -35.93 17.23 12.72
N PHE A 959 -36.86 17.86 13.46
CA PHE A 959 -37.64 17.21 14.52
C PHE A 959 -38.57 16.09 13.99
N LEU A 960 -39.23 16.30 12.85
CA LEU A 960 -40.16 15.32 12.29
C LEU A 960 -39.40 14.07 11.84
N THR A 961 -38.23 14.25 11.23
CA THR A 961 -37.33 13.18 10.81
C THR A 961 -36.92 12.31 12.01
N TYR A 962 -36.48 12.91 13.12
CA TYR A 962 -36.16 12.18 14.35
C TYR A 962 -37.34 11.34 14.86
N VAL A 963 -38.53 11.94 14.97
CA VAL A 963 -39.73 11.25 15.45
C VAL A 963 -40.08 10.06 14.54
N VAL A 964 -39.99 10.23 13.21
CA VAL A 964 -40.30 9.19 12.23
C VAL A 964 -39.31 8.03 12.33
N HIS A 965 -38.01 8.30 12.49
CA HIS A 965 -37.02 7.24 12.65
C HIS A 965 -37.15 6.45 13.95
N TYR A 966 -37.40 7.12 15.10
CA TYR A 966 -37.68 6.42 16.37
C TYR A 966 -38.97 5.60 16.26
N ALA A 967 -40.04 6.17 15.70
CA ALA A 967 -41.30 5.47 15.52
C ALA A 967 -41.16 4.25 14.59
N PHE A 968 -40.46 4.42 13.46
CA PHE A 968 -40.15 3.33 12.53
C PHE A 968 -39.38 2.22 13.22
N THR A 969 -38.32 2.57 13.95
CA THR A 969 -37.44 1.61 14.64
C THR A 969 -38.19 0.85 15.74
N ILE A 970 -38.96 1.52 16.58
CA ILE A 970 -39.74 0.88 17.66
C ILE A 970 -40.77 -0.08 17.09
N VAL A 971 -41.57 0.39 16.13
CA VAL A 971 -42.72 -0.37 15.64
C VAL A 971 -42.27 -1.59 14.82
N ASN A 972 -41.20 -1.45 14.02
CA ASN A 972 -40.71 -2.57 13.20
C ASN A 972 -39.81 -3.53 13.98
N SER A 973 -38.98 -3.06 14.93
CA SER A 973 -38.22 -3.98 15.80
C SER A 973 -39.12 -4.83 16.69
N LEU A 974 -40.38 -4.41 16.95
CA LEU A 974 -41.40 -5.18 17.69
C LEU A 974 -42.41 -5.91 16.78
N GLN A 975 -42.19 -5.97 15.46
CA GLN A 975 -43.15 -6.56 14.52
C GLN A 975 -43.48 -8.03 14.84
N GLY A 976 -42.48 -8.83 15.21
CA GLY A 976 -42.68 -10.23 15.62
C GLY A 976 -43.52 -10.40 16.89
N PHE A 977 -43.41 -9.45 17.83
CA PHE A 977 -44.25 -9.42 19.02
C PHE A 977 -45.72 -9.15 18.68
N PHE A 978 -46.00 -8.22 17.76
CA PHE A 978 -47.36 -7.97 17.30
C PHE A 978 -47.96 -9.18 16.56
N ILE A 979 -47.17 -9.94 15.80
CA ILE A 979 -47.61 -11.18 15.16
C ILE A 979 -48.03 -12.21 16.21
N LEU A 980 -47.27 -12.41 17.29
CA LEU A 980 -47.65 -13.29 18.38
C LEU A 980 -48.97 -12.86 19.04
N LEU A 981 -49.12 -11.57 19.35
CA LEU A 981 -50.36 -11.05 19.96
C LEU A 981 -51.59 -11.29 19.08
N THR A 982 -51.46 -11.05 17.79
CA THR A 982 -52.57 -11.13 16.82
C THR A 982 -52.90 -12.57 16.43
N GLY A 983 -51.89 -13.37 16.10
CA GLY A 983 -52.04 -14.76 15.66
C GLY A 983 -52.43 -15.71 16.79
N CYS A 984 -51.92 -15.50 18.02
CA CYS A 984 -52.18 -16.39 19.15
C CYS A 984 -53.29 -15.87 20.09
N PHE A 985 -53.15 -14.66 20.63
CA PHE A 985 -54.03 -14.18 21.70
C PHE A 985 -55.36 -13.61 21.20
N ALA A 986 -55.39 -13.02 20.01
CA ALA A 986 -56.60 -12.45 19.42
C ALA A 986 -57.46 -13.51 18.69
N GLU A 987 -56.86 -14.58 18.17
CA GLU A 987 -57.57 -15.66 17.48
C GLU A 987 -58.23 -16.62 18.47
N LYS A 988 -59.57 -16.55 18.56
CA LYS A 988 -60.35 -17.36 19.51
C LYS A 988 -60.09 -18.86 19.36
N ARG A 989 -59.98 -19.36 18.13
CA ARG A 989 -59.78 -20.80 17.86
C ARG A 989 -58.42 -21.30 18.34
N VAL A 990 -57.37 -20.49 18.18
CA VAL A 990 -56.02 -20.80 18.66
C VAL A 990 -56.01 -20.79 20.18
N ARG A 991 -56.57 -19.76 20.82
CA ARG A 991 -56.64 -19.64 22.27
C ARG A 991 -57.41 -20.78 22.94
N ASP A 992 -58.56 -21.15 22.41
CA ASP A 992 -59.41 -22.19 22.99
C ASP A 992 -58.73 -23.57 22.92
N GLU A 993 -57.97 -23.85 21.86
CA GLU A 993 -57.19 -25.09 21.74
C GLU A 993 -55.91 -25.08 22.61
N ILE A 994 -55.21 -23.95 22.72
CA ILE A 994 -54.08 -23.81 23.65
C ILE A 994 -54.54 -24.06 25.09
N LEU A 995 -55.66 -23.46 25.49
CA LEU A 995 -56.26 -23.71 26.81
C LEU A 995 -56.60 -25.18 26.99
N ARG A 996 -57.08 -25.85 25.95
CA ARG A 996 -57.36 -27.29 25.98
C ARG A 996 -56.09 -28.14 26.16
N ILE A 997 -55.00 -27.80 25.46
CA ILE A 997 -53.71 -28.48 25.54
C ILE A 997 -53.06 -28.26 26.91
N VAL A 998 -53.05 -27.02 27.41
CA VAL A 998 -52.46 -26.64 28.71
C VAL A 998 -53.25 -27.21 29.90
N LEU A 999 -54.59 -27.29 29.79
CA LEU A 999 -55.46 -27.85 30.84
C LEU A 999 -55.64 -29.38 30.75
N GLY A 1000 -54.94 -30.07 29.83
CA GLY A 1000 -54.84 -31.53 29.81
C GLY A 1000 -56.14 -32.32 29.57
N LYS A 1001 -57.16 -31.74 28.92
CA LYS A 1001 -58.41 -32.48 28.61
C LYS A 1001 -58.27 -33.28 27.30
N SER A 1002 -57.74 -34.50 27.42
CA SER A 1002 -57.87 -35.53 26.39
C SER A 1002 -59.34 -35.96 26.30
N GLY A 1003 -60.00 -35.61 25.20
CA GLY A 1003 -61.37 -36.03 24.90
C GLY A 1003 -61.35 -37.16 23.90
N LYS A 1004 -61.50 -38.40 24.39
CA LYS A 1004 -61.82 -39.60 23.60
C LYS A 1004 -63.26 -39.49 23.08
N GLU A 1005 -63.47 -39.96 21.85
CA GLU A 1005 -64.77 -40.05 21.16
C GLU A 1005 -65.86 -40.75 21.98
N GLY A 1006 -67.09 -40.29 21.79
CA GLY A 1006 -68.32 -41.02 22.14
C GLY A 1006 -69.37 -40.73 21.07
N ALA A 1007 -69.51 -41.63 20.11
CA ALA A 1007 -70.60 -41.64 19.14
C ALA A 1007 -71.89 -42.20 19.79
N THR A 1008 -73.02 -41.50 19.65
CA THR A 1008 -74.38 -42.10 19.55
C THR A 1008 -75.43 -41.08 19.09
N THR A 1009 -75.85 -41.25 17.83
CA THR A 1009 -77.22 -41.36 17.26
C THR A 1009 -78.44 -40.56 17.77
N SER A 1010 -79.24 -40.10 16.79
CA SER A 1010 -80.69 -39.77 16.77
C SER A 1010 -81.11 -38.47 17.48
N THR A 1011 -81.93 -37.54 17.00
CA THR A 1011 -83.04 -37.39 16.01
C THR A 1011 -83.25 -35.86 15.98
N LYS A 1012 -83.57 -35.11 14.92
CA LYS A 1012 -84.51 -35.23 13.81
C LYS A 1012 -84.20 -34.08 12.84
#